data_AF-A0A931UIL2-F1
#
_entry.id   AF-A0A931UIL2-F1
#
_cell.length_a   1.000
_cell.length_b   1.000
_cell.length_c   1.000
_cell.angle_alpha   90.00
_cell.angle_beta   90.00
_cell.angle_gamma   90.00
#
_symmetry.space_group_name_H-M   'P 1'
#
loop_
_entity.id
_entity.type
_entity.pdbx_description
1 polymer ?
#
loop_
_entity_poly.entity_id
_entity_poly.type
_entity_poly.pdbx_seq_one_letter_code
_entity_poly.pdbx_strand_id
1 'polypeptide(L)'
;MSRFTAKTLPLVLLAGLSSLLITPPAAHASIPNRVYRVDIRPKKDHTRITVRLQGPPRYTLTTLPGNRLRLIMQDTGGPLFRKFRAYSDVNIGGLTFSRRGANLLMTFQFAPGAGWRDLNLDGVSAITLDVGKPFNPGPPHPTIPGRERIWNGVEKLVRDFDPPLKPEIPFLPTDRQILKEILDESGQQAFVAAEAALYKGRLSEAEEIFTHFATLQTPVRSLALYRLGETLYKLQKYPQALAAFREAERLWAAYLGFNPGVAFYYGDSIARSGDLAAGRTLLAHLIARLADKNYAPALLVRMADVLVRQGHDREALAVYRTVAENYKDNKAGQLARLRLADRDFLAATPWNYRRLGETYQDISSHAGDPTVREESHFKHVLLGAIHDEAPEALRQVVIFQKKFPQGVYATVCRTMREVLVTQVYRETWRAGEGAGLTSGVDRCGGCHGEGGVSATDMAALVRFVEEHHDYLSGCIEQPEFLPKVVAAYEEAGRPIELIKLFTGLLDRQWAAAGAPFMHEEIAEKADLLGDTVLAEKMLRSFLRKYPTHSRARPIMERLGGIYFGEQRYQEARDTLLWLFNRGERAQRPESYYYLGRSLWNQKGFAQAARAMELYVASGATGEGASLMPDAYYVASSAREALGDRKGALRLIEAGIRQSANERNEGLLYKAGELNLLDGRKGLARDYFEQVAKRGKDPDWQKMAQQALESLEASDPPGVSR
;
A
#
# COMPACT_ATOMS: atom_id res chain seq x y z
N MET A 1 45.47 -38.00 -86.29
CA MET A 1 45.84 -39.30 -86.89
C MET A 1 45.15 -40.42 -86.12
N SER A 2 44.81 -41.54 -86.77
CA SER A 2 44.23 -42.79 -86.18
C SER A 2 42.84 -42.64 -85.51
N ARG A 3 41.71 -43.07 -86.10
CA ARG A 3 41.17 -44.44 -86.36
C ARG A 3 40.57 -45.14 -85.11
N PHE A 4 39.24 -45.42 -85.19
CA PHE A 4 38.53 -46.73 -85.04
C PHE A 4 39.09 -47.77 -84.04
N THR A 5 38.35 -48.56 -83.24
CA THR A 5 36.94 -49.10 -83.20
C THR A 5 36.75 -49.81 -81.82
N ALA A 6 35.60 -50.26 -81.27
CA ALA A 6 34.14 -50.15 -81.52
C ALA A 6 33.31 -50.79 -80.36
N LYS A 7 31.97 -50.62 -80.39
CA LYS A 7 30.89 -51.46 -79.78
C LYS A 7 30.85 -51.71 -78.25
N THR A 8 29.85 -51.10 -77.59
CA THR A 8 28.65 -51.80 -77.06
C THR A 8 27.50 -50.80 -76.76
N LEU A 9 26.28 -51.15 -77.21
CA LEU A 9 24.98 -50.68 -76.68
C LEU A 9 24.45 -51.82 -75.74
N PRO A 10 23.36 -51.68 -74.93
CA PRO A 10 22.15 -50.88 -75.20
C PRO A 10 21.49 -50.20 -73.96
N LEU A 11 20.31 -49.57 -74.19
CA LEU A 11 19.19 -49.34 -73.24
C LEU A 11 19.51 -48.65 -71.87
N VAL A 12 18.83 -47.59 -71.40
CA VAL A 12 17.49 -47.05 -71.68
C VAL A 12 17.52 -45.52 -71.56
N LEU A 13 17.06 -44.80 -72.58
CA LEU A 13 16.81 -43.35 -72.50
C LEU A 13 15.58 -43.01 -73.36
N LEU A 14 14.44 -43.66 -73.07
CA LEU A 14 13.11 -43.29 -73.60
C LEU A 14 11.96 -44.01 -72.85
N ALA A 15 11.74 -43.69 -71.57
CA ALA A 15 10.56 -44.14 -70.82
C ALA A 15 10.24 -43.15 -69.69
N GLY A 16 9.25 -42.27 -69.89
CA GLY A 16 8.89 -41.28 -68.87
C GLY A 16 8.01 -40.11 -69.32
N LEU A 17 7.44 -40.13 -70.54
CA LEU A 17 6.63 -39.01 -71.06
C LEU A 17 5.45 -39.47 -71.92
N SER A 18 4.74 -40.51 -71.48
CA SER A 18 3.47 -40.96 -72.10
C SER A 18 2.68 -41.91 -71.18
N SER A 19 2.10 -41.38 -70.10
CA SER A 19 1.01 -42.04 -69.36
C SER A 19 0.10 -41.00 -68.71
N LEU A 20 -0.79 -40.39 -69.50
CA LEU A 20 -2.03 -39.86 -68.92
C LEU A 20 -2.85 -41.05 -68.44
N LEU A 21 -2.83 -41.33 -67.14
CA LEU A 21 -3.88 -42.12 -66.50
C LEU A 21 -4.45 -41.34 -65.31
N ILE A 22 -5.77 -41.22 -65.37
CA ILE A 22 -6.61 -40.37 -64.54
C ILE A 22 -6.59 -40.87 -63.08
N THR A 23 -6.04 -40.08 -62.16
CA THR A 23 -6.53 -40.03 -60.78
C THR A 23 -6.49 -38.57 -60.29
N PRO A 24 -7.57 -38.02 -59.72
CA PRO A 24 -7.50 -36.72 -59.07
C PRO A 24 -6.69 -36.86 -57.77
N PRO A 25 -5.80 -35.92 -57.43
CA PRO A 25 -5.19 -35.88 -56.10
C PRO A 25 -6.29 -35.54 -55.08
N ALA A 26 -6.88 -36.58 -54.50
CA ALA A 26 -7.81 -36.47 -53.39
C ALA A 26 -7.04 -36.08 -52.12
N ALA A 27 -6.54 -34.84 -52.08
CA ALA A 27 -5.90 -34.20 -50.95
C ALA A 27 -6.94 -33.98 -49.83
N HIS A 28 -7.35 -35.08 -49.20
CA HIS A 28 -8.06 -35.06 -47.94
C HIS A 28 -7.09 -34.53 -46.89
N ALA A 29 -7.17 -33.23 -46.63
CA ALA A 29 -6.60 -32.66 -45.43
C ALA A 29 -7.13 -33.47 -44.23
N SER A 30 -6.24 -34.25 -43.60
CA SER A 30 -6.53 -34.94 -42.35
C SER A 30 -6.90 -33.87 -41.33
N ILE A 31 -8.18 -33.76 -40.99
CA ILE A 31 -8.63 -32.80 -39.98
C ILE A 31 -8.29 -33.43 -38.62
N PRO A 32 -7.28 -32.93 -37.90
CA PRO A 32 -6.61 -33.68 -36.83
C PRO A 32 -7.47 -33.88 -35.58
N ASN A 33 -8.53 -33.08 -35.42
CA ASN A 33 -9.49 -33.23 -34.32
C ASN A 33 -10.93 -33.24 -34.84
N ARG A 34 -11.85 -33.85 -34.09
CA ARG A 34 -13.26 -33.99 -34.48
C ARG A 34 -14.19 -33.91 -33.29
N VAL A 35 -15.18 -33.01 -33.35
CA VAL A 35 -16.35 -33.05 -32.46
C VAL A 35 -17.19 -34.26 -32.81
N TYR A 36 -17.46 -35.12 -31.82
CA TYR A 36 -18.33 -36.30 -31.99
C TYR A 36 -19.63 -36.18 -31.19
N ARG A 37 -19.68 -35.36 -30.14
CA ARG A 37 -20.87 -35.18 -29.30
C ARG A 37 -20.95 -33.76 -28.75
N VAL A 38 -22.18 -33.26 -28.62
CA VAL A 38 -22.51 -32.05 -27.88
C VAL A 38 -23.63 -32.40 -26.92
N ASP A 39 -23.46 -32.09 -25.64
CA ASP A 39 -24.44 -32.24 -24.58
C ASP A 39 -24.89 -30.85 -24.12
N ILE A 40 -26.20 -30.63 -23.95
CA ILE A 40 -26.76 -29.42 -23.34
C ILE A 40 -27.56 -29.83 -22.10
N ARG A 41 -27.31 -29.18 -20.96
CA ARG A 41 -27.90 -29.51 -19.66
C ARG A 41 -28.33 -28.23 -18.92
N PRO A 42 -29.63 -27.89 -18.93
CA PRO A 42 -30.17 -26.90 -18.01
C PRO A 42 -29.89 -27.28 -16.55
N LYS A 43 -29.61 -26.26 -15.74
CA LYS A 43 -29.48 -26.27 -14.29
C LYS A 43 -30.34 -25.11 -13.74
N LYS A 44 -30.48 -25.06 -12.42
CA LYS A 44 -31.33 -24.08 -11.72
C LYS A 44 -31.05 -22.64 -12.16
N ASP A 45 -29.77 -22.26 -12.23
CA ASP A 45 -29.33 -20.87 -12.43
C ASP A 45 -28.52 -20.66 -13.73
N HIS A 46 -28.28 -21.72 -14.51
CA HIS A 46 -27.49 -21.68 -15.74
C HIS A 46 -27.76 -22.89 -16.66
N THR A 47 -27.26 -22.85 -17.89
CA THR A 47 -27.25 -23.97 -18.83
C THR A 47 -25.82 -24.36 -19.17
N ARG A 48 -25.47 -25.63 -18.99
CA ARG A 48 -24.16 -26.19 -19.33
C ARG A 48 -24.17 -26.77 -20.75
N ILE A 49 -23.25 -26.31 -21.59
CA ILE A 49 -22.94 -26.84 -22.92
C ILE A 49 -21.60 -27.57 -22.84
N THR A 50 -21.55 -28.86 -23.16
CA THR A 50 -20.29 -29.62 -23.25
C THR A 50 -20.11 -30.14 -24.68
N VAL A 51 -19.07 -29.65 -25.35
CA VAL A 51 -18.64 -30.09 -26.69
C VAL A 51 -17.50 -31.09 -26.52
N ARG A 52 -17.66 -32.33 -26.98
CA ARG A 52 -16.67 -33.42 -26.83
C ARG A 52 -15.95 -33.70 -28.14
N LEU A 53 -14.63 -33.78 -28.06
CA LEU A 53 -13.69 -33.87 -29.17
C LEU A 53 -12.84 -35.15 -29.08
N GLN A 54 -12.29 -35.61 -30.21
CA GLN A 54 -11.42 -36.79 -30.24
C GLN A 54 -10.05 -36.54 -29.58
N GLY A 55 -9.52 -35.32 -29.68
CA GLY A 55 -8.30 -34.88 -28.99
C GLY A 55 -8.47 -33.55 -28.25
N PRO A 56 -7.43 -33.05 -27.57
CA PRO A 56 -7.45 -31.78 -26.86
C PRO A 56 -7.87 -30.61 -27.76
N PRO A 57 -8.80 -29.74 -27.32
CA PRO A 57 -9.34 -28.67 -28.15
C PRO A 57 -8.38 -27.47 -28.25
N ARG A 58 -8.15 -26.98 -29.47
CA ARG A 58 -7.64 -25.61 -29.71
C ARG A 58 -8.81 -24.74 -30.13
N TYR A 59 -9.11 -23.69 -29.36
CA TYR A 59 -10.29 -22.87 -29.63
C TYR A 59 -10.18 -21.43 -29.11
N THR A 60 -11.07 -20.58 -29.64
CA THR A 60 -11.29 -19.21 -29.16
C THR A 60 -12.78 -18.96 -28.99
N LEU A 61 -13.15 -18.26 -27.91
CA LEU A 61 -14.50 -17.73 -27.69
C LEU A 61 -14.54 -16.25 -28.09
N THR A 62 -15.67 -15.80 -28.64
CA THR A 62 -15.84 -14.41 -29.07
C THR A 62 -17.30 -14.00 -28.95
N THR A 63 -17.57 -12.93 -28.19
CA THR A 63 -18.90 -12.33 -28.12
C THR A 63 -19.17 -11.48 -29.37
N LEU A 64 -20.41 -11.55 -29.86
CA LEU A 64 -20.90 -10.89 -31.06
C LEU A 64 -22.12 -10.01 -30.73
N PRO A 65 -22.40 -8.96 -31.52
CA PRO A 65 -23.58 -8.10 -31.32
C PRO A 65 -24.89 -8.90 -31.24
N GLY A 66 -25.79 -8.47 -30.34
CA GLY A 66 -27.08 -9.11 -30.07
C GLY A 66 -26.98 -10.32 -29.13
N ASN A 67 -26.15 -10.24 -28.08
CA ASN A 67 -25.94 -11.29 -27.07
C ASN A 67 -25.66 -12.66 -27.67
N ARG A 68 -24.71 -12.72 -28.62
CA ARG A 68 -24.33 -13.99 -29.26
C ARG A 68 -22.92 -14.39 -28.85
N LEU A 69 -22.73 -15.65 -28.52
CA LEU A 69 -21.40 -16.23 -28.29
C LEU A 69 -21.02 -17.10 -29.48
N ARG A 70 -19.78 -16.96 -29.94
CA ARG A 70 -19.17 -17.81 -30.96
C ARG A 70 -17.96 -18.54 -30.38
N LEU A 71 -18.04 -19.86 -30.39
CA LEU A 71 -16.92 -20.76 -30.22
C LEU A 71 -16.34 -21.11 -31.60
N ILE A 72 -15.03 -20.90 -31.77
CA ILE A 72 -14.27 -21.28 -32.97
C ILE A 72 -13.28 -22.37 -32.56
N MET A 73 -13.50 -23.60 -33.03
CA MET A 73 -12.59 -24.73 -32.83
C MET A 73 -11.66 -24.82 -34.03
N GLN A 74 -10.36 -24.68 -33.77
CA GLN A 74 -9.29 -24.66 -34.78
C GLN A 74 -9.00 -26.09 -35.26
N ASP A 75 -8.75 -26.26 -36.56
CA ASP A 75 -8.37 -27.53 -37.20
C ASP A 75 -9.26 -28.71 -36.77
N THR A 76 -10.55 -28.43 -36.60
CA THR A 76 -11.51 -29.33 -35.98
C THR A 76 -12.67 -29.61 -36.93
N GLY A 77 -12.94 -30.89 -37.19
CA GLY A 77 -14.07 -31.36 -37.97
C GLY A 77 -15.25 -31.74 -37.08
N GLY A 78 -16.36 -32.15 -37.70
CA GLY A 78 -17.52 -32.67 -36.99
C GLY A 78 -18.79 -32.63 -37.84
N PRO A 79 -19.86 -33.30 -37.41
CA PRO A 79 -21.18 -33.09 -37.98
C PRO A 79 -21.68 -31.69 -37.58
N LEU A 80 -22.42 -31.05 -38.48
CA LEU A 80 -23.15 -29.82 -38.13
C LEU A 80 -24.41 -30.26 -37.38
N PHE A 81 -24.43 -30.17 -36.05
CA PHE A 81 -25.49 -30.73 -35.20
C PHE A 81 -26.82 -29.95 -35.31
N ARG A 82 -27.50 -30.05 -36.47
CA ARG A 82 -28.72 -29.30 -36.83
C ARG A 82 -29.84 -29.42 -35.77
N LYS A 83 -29.90 -30.53 -35.03
CA LYS A 83 -30.88 -30.76 -33.96
C LYS A 83 -30.85 -29.70 -32.84
N PHE A 84 -29.72 -29.04 -32.60
CA PHE A 84 -29.64 -27.97 -31.59
C PHE A 84 -30.02 -26.58 -32.11
N ARG A 85 -30.33 -26.43 -33.41
CA ARG A 85 -30.76 -25.15 -33.99
C ARG A 85 -32.14 -24.70 -33.47
N ALA A 86 -33.01 -25.66 -33.14
CA ALA A 86 -34.34 -25.41 -32.57
C ALA A 86 -34.36 -25.46 -31.03
N TYR A 87 -33.21 -25.68 -30.39
CA TYR A 87 -33.11 -25.69 -28.92
C TYR A 87 -33.22 -24.27 -28.38
N SER A 88 -33.98 -24.08 -27.29
CA SER A 88 -33.97 -22.85 -26.51
C SER A 88 -34.34 -23.16 -25.06
N ASP A 89 -33.77 -22.41 -24.13
CA ASP A 89 -34.18 -22.37 -22.73
C ASP A 89 -34.12 -20.92 -22.19
N VAL A 90 -34.18 -20.75 -20.87
CA VAL A 90 -34.17 -19.43 -20.20
C VAL A 90 -32.83 -18.69 -20.28
N ASN A 91 -31.73 -19.37 -20.67
CA ASN A 91 -30.37 -18.84 -20.71
C ASN A 91 -29.82 -18.77 -22.14
N ILE A 92 -30.19 -19.69 -23.04
CA ILE A 92 -29.68 -19.79 -24.41
C ILE A 92 -30.76 -20.07 -25.46
N GLY A 93 -30.53 -19.56 -26.67
CA GLY A 93 -31.23 -19.93 -27.90
C GLY A 93 -30.40 -20.88 -28.78
N GLY A 94 -30.92 -21.17 -29.97
CA GLY A 94 -30.43 -22.24 -30.84
C GLY A 94 -28.94 -22.20 -31.21
N LEU A 95 -28.28 -23.35 -31.09
CA LEU A 95 -26.89 -23.53 -31.50
C LEU A 95 -26.81 -23.78 -33.01
N THR A 96 -26.12 -22.87 -33.71
CA THR A 96 -25.82 -22.98 -35.14
C THR A 96 -24.37 -23.40 -35.35
N PHE A 97 -24.16 -24.53 -36.02
CA PHE A 97 -22.82 -25.02 -36.40
C PHE A 97 -22.53 -24.71 -37.87
N SER A 98 -21.34 -24.17 -38.16
CA SER A 98 -20.86 -23.89 -39.51
C SER A 98 -19.36 -24.15 -39.66
N ARG A 99 -18.85 -24.18 -40.90
CA ARG A 99 -17.42 -24.40 -41.20
C ARG A 99 -16.81 -23.15 -41.83
N ARG A 100 -15.53 -22.90 -41.55
CA ARG A 100 -14.73 -21.86 -42.21
C ARG A 100 -13.30 -22.36 -42.37
N GLY A 101 -12.94 -22.80 -43.59
CA GLY A 101 -11.69 -23.53 -43.82
C GLY A 101 -11.64 -24.82 -42.98
N ALA A 102 -10.51 -25.08 -42.32
CA ALA A 102 -10.33 -26.21 -41.40
C ALA A 102 -11.09 -26.08 -40.06
N ASN A 103 -11.71 -24.93 -39.78
CA ASN A 103 -12.28 -24.63 -38.47
C ASN A 103 -13.79 -24.93 -38.41
N LEU A 104 -14.24 -25.48 -37.27
CA LEU A 104 -15.66 -25.65 -36.93
C LEU A 104 -16.10 -24.55 -35.98
N LEU A 105 -17.18 -23.86 -36.35
CA LEU A 105 -17.75 -22.77 -35.58
C LEU A 105 -19.07 -23.23 -34.95
N MET A 106 -19.29 -22.87 -33.69
CA MET A 106 -20.57 -22.98 -32.98
C MET A 106 -20.97 -21.58 -32.52
N THR A 107 -22.11 -21.08 -32.99
CA THR A 107 -22.65 -19.76 -32.60
C THR A 107 -24.05 -19.93 -32.01
N PHE A 108 -24.31 -19.32 -30.87
CA PHE A 108 -25.63 -19.31 -30.23
C PHE A 108 -25.93 -17.94 -29.61
N GLN A 109 -27.20 -17.67 -29.34
CA GLN A 109 -27.63 -16.47 -28.60
C GLN A 109 -27.81 -16.83 -27.12
N PHE A 110 -27.49 -15.91 -26.22
CA PHE A 110 -27.77 -16.02 -24.79
C PHE A 110 -28.74 -14.92 -24.34
N ALA A 111 -29.43 -15.16 -23.23
CA ALA A 111 -30.48 -14.29 -22.73
C ALA A 111 -29.95 -12.89 -22.36
N PRO A 112 -30.73 -11.81 -22.55
CA PRO A 112 -30.38 -10.48 -22.03
C PRO A 112 -30.13 -10.51 -20.53
N GLY A 113 -29.00 -9.95 -20.08
CA GLY A 113 -28.59 -10.00 -18.67
C GLY A 113 -28.16 -11.39 -18.18
N ALA A 114 -27.89 -12.34 -19.08
CA ALA A 114 -27.08 -13.51 -18.81
C ALA A 114 -25.65 -13.31 -19.37
N GLY A 115 -24.66 -13.95 -18.76
CA GLY A 115 -23.32 -14.08 -19.31
C GLY A 115 -22.88 -15.54 -19.33
N TRP A 116 -21.58 -15.78 -19.42
CA TRP A 116 -21.04 -17.11 -19.60
C TRP A 116 -19.67 -17.28 -18.94
N ARG A 117 -19.32 -18.53 -18.61
CA ARG A 117 -17.98 -18.93 -18.18
C ARG A 117 -17.51 -20.15 -18.96
N ASP A 118 -16.19 -20.24 -19.12
CA ASP A 118 -15.51 -21.41 -19.67
C ASP A 118 -14.99 -22.28 -18.51
N LEU A 119 -15.12 -23.60 -18.64
CA LEU A 119 -14.74 -24.62 -17.67
C LEU A 119 -13.87 -25.71 -18.32
N ASN A 120 -13.21 -25.42 -19.44
CA ASN A 120 -12.23 -26.31 -20.03
C ASN A 120 -11.06 -26.55 -19.07
N LEU A 121 -10.60 -27.80 -18.98
CA LEU A 121 -9.42 -28.22 -18.24
C LEU A 121 -8.37 -28.73 -19.21
N ASP A 122 -7.10 -28.40 -18.99
CA ASP A 122 -6.02 -28.86 -19.86
C ASP A 122 -5.89 -30.40 -19.84
N GLY A 123 -5.57 -30.96 -21.01
CA GLY A 123 -5.57 -32.40 -21.25
C GLY A 123 -6.95 -33.04 -21.45
N VAL A 124 -8.06 -32.33 -21.17
CA VAL A 124 -9.42 -32.86 -21.39
C VAL A 124 -9.89 -32.59 -22.81
N SER A 125 -10.25 -33.63 -23.55
CA SER A 125 -10.82 -33.54 -24.92
C SER A 125 -12.29 -33.05 -24.94
N ALA A 126 -12.65 -32.04 -24.13
CA ALA A 126 -13.99 -31.48 -24.10
C ALA A 126 -14.04 -30.02 -23.60
N ILE A 127 -14.64 -29.16 -24.43
CA ILE A 127 -14.90 -27.75 -24.09
C ILE A 127 -16.21 -27.68 -23.31
N THR A 128 -16.22 -27.05 -22.14
CA THR A 128 -17.42 -26.90 -21.31
C THR A 128 -17.71 -25.43 -21.04
N LEU A 129 -18.90 -24.98 -21.39
CA LEU A 129 -19.37 -23.61 -21.16
C LEU A 129 -20.60 -23.65 -20.24
N ASP A 130 -20.66 -22.78 -19.23
CA ASP A 130 -21.91 -22.50 -18.53
C ASP A 130 -22.42 -21.11 -18.91
N VAL A 131 -23.74 -20.97 -19.12
CA VAL A 131 -24.38 -19.73 -19.56
C VAL A 131 -25.58 -19.41 -18.67
N GLY A 132 -25.68 -18.21 -18.11
CA GLY A 132 -26.77 -17.84 -17.22
C GLY A 132 -26.58 -16.51 -16.50
N LYS A 133 -27.61 -16.08 -15.78
CA LYS A 133 -27.62 -14.82 -15.01
C LYS A 133 -26.46 -14.67 -14.00
N PRO A 134 -26.03 -15.70 -13.25
CA PRO A 134 -24.91 -15.60 -12.32
C PRO A 134 -23.54 -15.29 -12.98
N PHE A 135 -23.43 -15.48 -14.30
CA PHE A 135 -22.22 -15.18 -15.06
C PHE A 135 -22.33 -13.91 -15.89
N ASN A 136 -23.41 -13.14 -15.73
CA ASN A 136 -23.53 -11.83 -16.36
C ASN A 136 -22.43 -10.92 -15.80
N PRO A 137 -21.44 -10.48 -16.60
CA PRO A 137 -20.58 -9.41 -16.16
C PRO A 137 -21.46 -8.17 -16.06
N GLY A 138 -21.67 -7.69 -14.83
CA GLY A 138 -22.23 -6.36 -14.62
C GLY A 138 -21.30 -5.28 -15.21
N PRO A 139 -21.63 -3.99 -15.05
CA PRO A 139 -20.61 -2.95 -15.18
C PRO A 139 -19.38 -3.37 -14.33
N PRO A 140 -18.15 -3.23 -14.85
CA PRO A 140 -17.01 -3.87 -14.25
C PRO A 140 -16.72 -3.18 -12.91
N HIS A 141 -17.03 -3.88 -11.84
CA HIS A 141 -16.80 -3.53 -10.45
C HIS A 141 -15.84 -4.57 -9.86
N PRO A 142 -15.05 -4.20 -8.85
CA PRO A 142 -14.27 -5.19 -8.13
C PRO A 142 -15.21 -6.22 -7.51
N THR A 143 -15.02 -7.48 -7.90
CA THR A 143 -15.79 -8.62 -7.37
C THR A 143 -15.40 -8.96 -5.92
N ILE A 144 -14.31 -8.40 -5.42
CA ILE A 144 -13.79 -8.55 -4.06
C ILE A 144 -13.99 -7.22 -3.33
N PRO A 145 -14.79 -7.15 -2.24
CA PRO A 145 -14.95 -5.95 -1.44
C PRO A 145 -13.63 -5.42 -0.88
N GLY A 146 -13.49 -4.10 -0.75
CA GLY A 146 -12.26 -3.46 -0.28
C GLY A 146 -11.20 -3.22 -1.36
N ARG A 147 -11.51 -3.52 -2.64
CA ARG A 147 -10.65 -3.26 -3.81
C ARG A 147 -11.02 -2.00 -4.58
N GLU A 148 -11.99 -1.23 -4.11
CA GLU A 148 -12.56 -0.07 -4.82
C GLU A 148 -11.49 0.99 -5.08
N ARG A 149 -10.60 1.27 -4.10
CA ARG A 149 -9.46 2.19 -4.29
C ARG A 149 -8.41 1.68 -5.29
N ILE A 150 -8.29 0.37 -5.50
CA ILE A 150 -7.43 -0.20 -6.55
C ILE A 150 -8.11 -0.09 -7.91
N TRP A 151 -9.40 -0.41 -7.99
CA TRP A 151 -10.20 -0.39 -9.22
C TRP A 151 -10.41 1.04 -9.77
N ASN A 152 -10.59 2.01 -8.88
CA ASN A 152 -10.81 3.42 -9.24
C ASN A 152 -9.59 3.99 -9.97
N GLY A 153 -9.72 4.18 -11.29
CA GLY A 153 -8.64 4.67 -12.16
C GLY A 153 -7.96 3.58 -13.00
N VAL A 154 -8.30 2.30 -12.84
CA VAL A 154 -7.77 1.20 -13.68
C VAL A 154 -8.11 1.41 -15.16
N GLU A 155 -9.33 1.84 -15.48
CA GLU A 155 -9.71 2.13 -16.86
C GLU A 155 -8.80 3.19 -17.50
N LYS A 156 -8.55 4.30 -16.79
CA LYS A 156 -7.60 5.34 -17.21
C LYS A 156 -6.17 4.80 -17.31
N LEU A 157 -5.75 3.95 -16.38
CA LEU A 157 -4.40 3.37 -16.35
C LEU A 157 -4.15 2.30 -17.43
N VAL A 158 -5.21 1.67 -17.95
CA VAL A 158 -5.11 0.63 -18.97
C VAL A 158 -5.39 1.18 -20.38
N ARG A 159 -6.30 2.14 -20.52
CA ARG A 159 -6.67 2.73 -21.83
C ARG A 159 -5.95 4.03 -22.16
N ASP A 160 -5.84 4.94 -21.19
CA ASP A 160 -5.41 6.33 -21.45
C ASP A 160 -3.95 6.58 -21.05
N PHE A 161 -3.38 5.72 -20.21
CA PHE A 161 -1.99 5.84 -19.77
C PHE A 161 -1.03 5.44 -20.89
N ASP A 162 -0.44 6.46 -21.49
CA ASP A 162 0.42 6.37 -22.65
C ASP A 162 1.83 6.86 -22.25
N PRO A 163 2.72 5.98 -21.75
CA PRO A 163 4.05 6.38 -21.28
C PRO A 163 4.90 6.93 -22.45
N PRO A 164 5.94 7.75 -22.17
CA PRO A 164 6.76 8.34 -23.23
C PRO A 164 7.49 7.27 -24.04
N LEU A 165 7.24 7.24 -25.35
CA LEU A 165 7.84 6.23 -26.22
C LEU A 165 9.24 6.66 -26.64
N LYS A 166 10.23 5.80 -26.37
CA LYS A 166 11.53 5.87 -27.05
C LYS A 166 11.40 5.15 -28.40
N PRO A 167 11.43 5.87 -29.54
CA PRO A 167 11.45 5.23 -30.86
C PRO A 167 12.75 4.43 -30.99
N GLU A 168 12.70 3.37 -31.80
CA GLU A 168 13.88 2.58 -32.13
C GLU A 168 14.77 3.26 -33.19
N ILE A 169 14.31 4.37 -33.74
CA ILE A 169 15.05 5.24 -34.65
C ILE A 169 16.27 5.80 -33.89
N PRO A 170 17.51 5.59 -34.38
CA PRO A 170 18.72 6.11 -33.75
C PRO A 170 18.69 7.63 -33.62
N PHE A 171 19.25 8.15 -32.52
CA PHE A 171 19.52 9.57 -32.40
C PHE A 171 20.60 9.98 -33.40
N LEU A 172 20.26 10.88 -34.32
CA LEU A 172 21.16 11.45 -35.30
C LEU A 172 21.60 12.84 -34.79
N PRO A 173 22.83 13.00 -34.24
CA PRO A 173 23.35 14.31 -33.83
C PRO A 173 23.52 15.23 -35.04
N THR A 174 23.59 16.53 -34.78
CA THR A 174 23.82 17.54 -35.83
C THR A 174 25.28 17.46 -36.29
N ASP A 175 25.53 17.57 -37.60
CA ASP A 175 26.89 17.56 -38.13
C ASP A 175 27.71 18.75 -37.59
N ARG A 176 28.93 18.46 -37.11
CA ARG A 176 29.85 19.48 -36.62
C ARG A 176 30.33 20.43 -37.72
N GLN A 177 30.29 20.04 -39.00
CA GLN A 177 30.58 20.95 -40.10
C GLN A 177 29.48 22.00 -40.24
N ILE A 178 28.21 21.58 -40.27
CA ILE A 178 27.04 22.48 -40.28
C ILE A 178 27.08 23.43 -39.08
N LEU A 179 27.40 22.93 -37.88
CA LEU A 179 27.50 23.78 -36.69
C LEU A 179 28.62 24.83 -36.79
N LYS A 180 29.75 24.56 -37.47
CA LYS A 180 30.84 25.54 -37.66
C LYS A 180 30.48 26.67 -38.61
N GLU A 181 29.51 26.47 -39.50
CA GLU A 181 29.05 27.51 -40.43
C GLU A 181 28.08 28.49 -39.77
N ILE A 182 27.49 28.14 -38.62
CA ILE A 182 26.40 28.88 -37.98
C ILE A 182 26.63 29.24 -36.50
N LEU A 183 27.70 28.75 -35.88
CA LEU A 183 28.12 29.03 -34.49
C LEU A 183 29.64 29.26 -34.41
N ASP A 184 30.06 29.99 -33.38
CA ASP A 184 31.45 30.05 -32.94
C ASP A 184 31.87 28.76 -32.21
N GLU A 185 33.15 28.66 -31.83
CA GLU A 185 33.67 27.45 -31.17
C GLU A 185 32.98 27.17 -29.81
N SER A 186 32.71 28.23 -29.03
CA SER A 186 32.02 28.10 -27.74
C SER A 186 30.57 27.64 -27.93
N GLY A 187 29.82 28.27 -28.86
CA GLY A 187 28.47 27.87 -29.22
C GLY A 187 28.41 26.44 -29.75
N GLN A 188 29.36 26.03 -30.60
CA GLN A 188 29.46 24.66 -31.09
C GLN A 188 29.65 23.66 -29.94
N GLN A 189 30.55 23.94 -28.99
CA GLN A 189 30.77 23.06 -27.83
C GLN A 189 29.50 22.96 -26.97
N ALA A 190 28.82 24.07 -26.70
CA ALA A 190 27.57 24.10 -25.93
C ALA A 190 26.42 23.34 -26.62
N PHE A 191 26.26 23.49 -27.94
CA PHE A 191 25.21 22.79 -28.69
C PHE A 191 25.45 21.27 -28.72
N VAL A 192 26.70 20.83 -28.92
CA VAL A 192 27.08 19.41 -28.85
C VAL A 192 26.93 18.85 -27.44
N ALA A 193 27.21 19.65 -26.40
CA ALA A 193 26.96 19.26 -25.01
C ALA A 193 25.46 19.07 -24.74
N ALA A 194 24.59 19.95 -25.25
CA ALA A 194 23.14 19.81 -25.14
C ALA A 194 22.59 18.58 -25.87
N GLU A 195 23.09 18.26 -27.08
CA GLU A 195 22.75 17.01 -27.77
C GLU A 195 23.21 15.77 -26.99
N ALA A 196 24.40 15.82 -26.38
CA ALA A 196 24.89 14.76 -25.52
C ALA A 196 24.07 14.61 -24.22
N ALA A 197 23.61 15.71 -23.63
CA ALA A 197 22.71 15.72 -22.47
C ALA A 197 21.35 15.10 -22.83
N LEU A 198 20.77 15.49 -23.96
CA LEU A 198 19.53 14.94 -24.51
C LEU A 198 19.65 13.43 -24.76
N TYR A 199 20.74 12.98 -25.38
CA TYR A 199 21.01 11.56 -25.62
C TYR A 199 21.16 10.75 -24.31
N LYS A 200 21.84 11.32 -23.31
CA LYS A 200 22.04 10.72 -21.98
C LYS A 200 20.82 10.83 -21.05
N GLY A 201 19.74 11.51 -21.47
CA GLY A 201 18.54 11.71 -20.66
C GLY A 201 18.68 12.77 -19.56
N ARG A 202 19.69 13.64 -19.62
CA ARG A 202 19.84 14.80 -18.72
C ARG A 202 18.99 15.96 -19.26
N LEU A 203 17.67 15.76 -19.19
CA LEU A 203 16.71 16.56 -19.96
C LEU A 203 16.63 18.02 -19.52
N SER A 204 16.83 18.35 -18.24
CA SER A 204 16.80 19.74 -17.75
C SER A 204 17.98 20.56 -18.27
N GLU A 205 19.18 19.99 -18.28
CA GLU A 205 20.40 20.59 -18.88
C GLU A 205 20.20 20.83 -20.38
N ALA A 206 19.63 19.85 -21.09
CA ALA A 206 19.29 20.00 -22.51
C ALA A 206 18.21 21.08 -22.74
N GLU A 207 17.18 21.16 -21.89
CA GLU A 207 16.09 22.12 -22.02
C GLU A 207 16.58 23.56 -21.88
N GLU A 208 17.42 23.82 -20.87
CA GLU A 208 18.03 25.12 -20.60
C GLU A 208 18.86 25.60 -21.81
N ILE A 209 19.80 24.77 -22.27
CA ILE A 209 20.72 25.15 -23.36
C ILE A 209 19.96 25.30 -24.70
N PHE A 210 19.05 24.38 -25.05
CA PHE A 210 18.29 24.51 -26.29
C PHE A 210 17.29 25.67 -26.26
N THR A 211 16.75 26.01 -25.09
CA THR A 211 15.92 27.22 -24.93
C THR A 211 16.74 28.48 -25.20
N HIS A 212 17.96 28.58 -24.67
CA HIS A 212 18.86 29.69 -24.98
C HIS A 212 19.10 29.82 -26.50
N PHE A 213 19.53 28.75 -27.17
CA PHE A 213 19.74 28.77 -28.62
C PHE A 213 18.46 29.06 -29.44
N ALA A 214 17.27 28.68 -28.95
CA ALA A 214 15.99 28.96 -29.60
C ALA A 214 15.56 30.45 -29.52
N THR A 215 16.14 31.25 -28.61
CA THR A 215 15.93 32.71 -28.54
C THR A 215 16.80 33.50 -29.51
N LEU A 216 17.96 32.96 -29.91
CA LEU A 216 18.88 33.62 -30.84
C LEU A 216 18.24 33.76 -32.22
N GLN A 217 18.35 34.94 -32.84
CA GLN A 217 17.87 35.19 -34.20
C GLN A 217 18.91 34.85 -35.26
N THR A 218 19.56 33.70 -35.10
CA THR A 218 20.63 33.17 -35.99
C THR A 218 20.18 31.86 -36.65
N PRO A 219 20.90 31.35 -37.69
CA PRO A 219 20.49 30.14 -38.42
C PRO A 219 20.35 28.88 -37.55
N VAL A 220 21.02 28.81 -36.39
CA VAL A 220 20.90 27.69 -35.42
C VAL A 220 19.48 27.57 -34.83
N ARG A 221 18.67 28.63 -34.87
CA ARG A 221 17.38 28.71 -34.18
C ARG A 221 16.43 27.55 -34.55
N SER A 222 16.38 27.17 -35.83
CA SER A 222 15.53 26.06 -36.30
C SER A 222 15.98 24.71 -35.75
N LEU A 223 17.28 24.41 -35.78
CA LEU A 223 17.89 23.22 -35.17
C LEU A 223 17.63 23.18 -33.66
N ALA A 224 17.83 24.30 -32.97
CA ALA A 224 17.59 24.42 -31.54
C ALA A 224 16.12 24.17 -31.18
N LEU A 225 15.17 24.72 -31.94
CA LEU A 225 13.73 24.49 -31.74
C LEU A 225 13.34 23.02 -31.98
N TYR A 226 13.92 22.34 -32.97
CA TYR A 226 13.70 20.90 -33.16
C TYR A 226 14.21 20.09 -31.96
N ARG A 227 15.43 20.36 -31.47
CA ARG A 227 16.00 19.66 -30.29
C ARG A 227 15.28 20.01 -28.99
N LEU A 228 14.83 21.25 -28.85
CA LEU A 228 13.98 21.69 -27.74
C LEU A 228 12.65 20.91 -27.78
N GLY A 229 12.02 20.76 -28.94
CA GLY A 229 10.83 19.92 -29.12
C GLY A 229 11.04 18.47 -28.67
N GLU A 230 12.15 17.83 -29.08
CA GLU A 230 12.49 16.47 -28.62
C GLU A 230 12.72 16.39 -27.11
N THR A 231 13.35 17.42 -26.53
CA THR A 231 13.64 17.49 -25.10
C THR A 231 12.35 17.66 -24.30
N LEU A 232 11.49 18.61 -24.70
CA LEU A 232 10.17 18.86 -24.13
C LEU A 232 9.25 17.63 -24.25
N TYR A 233 9.30 16.90 -25.37
CA TYR A 233 8.58 15.63 -25.53
C TYR A 233 9.01 14.60 -24.47
N LYS A 234 10.33 14.41 -24.27
CA LYS A 234 10.86 13.47 -23.27
C LYS A 234 10.54 13.91 -21.83
N LEU A 235 10.43 15.22 -21.60
CA LEU A 235 9.92 15.83 -20.36
C LEU A 235 8.39 15.77 -20.23
N GLN A 236 7.68 15.17 -21.19
CA GLN A 236 6.21 15.04 -21.22
C GLN A 236 5.45 16.37 -21.36
N LYS A 237 6.16 17.45 -21.73
CA LYS A 237 5.63 18.80 -21.96
C LYS A 237 5.02 18.92 -23.37
N TYR A 238 4.12 18.00 -23.75
CA TYR A 238 3.67 17.81 -25.14
C TYR A 238 3.14 19.07 -25.86
N PRO A 239 2.35 19.97 -25.21
CA PRO A 239 1.90 21.21 -25.87
C PRO A 239 3.05 22.17 -26.19
N GLN A 240 4.07 22.23 -25.34
CA GLN A 240 5.26 23.06 -25.54
C GLN A 240 6.17 22.45 -26.61
N ALA A 241 6.32 21.11 -26.61
CA ALA A 241 7.00 20.38 -27.67
C ALA A 241 6.35 20.64 -29.04
N LEU A 242 5.01 20.57 -29.12
CA LEU A 242 4.25 20.87 -30.33
C LEU A 242 4.46 22.31 -30.81
N ALA A 243 4.49 23.29 -29.90
CA ALA A 243 4.76 24.68 -30.25
C ALA A 243 6.18 24.87 -30.82
N ALA A 244 7.19 24.26 -30.18
CA ALA A 244 8.57 24.29 -30.65
C ALA A 244 8.72 23.63 -32.04
N PHE A 245 8.11 22.46 -32.24
CA PHE A 245 8.14 21.77 -33.53
C PHE A 245 7.44 22.54 -34.66
N ARG A 246 6.29 23.19 -34.39
CA ARG A 246 5.59 24.01 -35.39
C ARG A 246 6.39 25.23 -35.82
N GLU A 247 7.04 25.94 -34.89
CA GLU A 247 7.93 27.05 -35.23
C GLU A 247 9.18 26.55 -35.97
N ALA A 248 9.74 25.40 -35.58
CA ALA A 248 10.86 24.78 -36.29
C ALA A 248 10.51 24.39 -37.73
N GLU A 249 9.33 23.80 -37.96
CA GLU A 249 8.80 23.46 -39.29
C GLU A 249 8.56 24.71 -40.15
N ARG A 250 8.01 25.78 -39.56
CA ARG A 250 7.83 27.07 -40.25
C ARG A 250 9.16 27.66 -40.75
N LEU A 251 10.26 27.41 -40.02
CA LEU A 251 11.60 27.88 -40.39
C LEU A 251 12.34 26.91 -41.32
N TRP A 252 12.17 25.59 -41.18
CA TRP A 252 12.91 24.58 -41.96
C TRP A 252 12.21 23.21 -42.10
N ALA A 253 11.01 23.20 -42.68
CA ALA A 253 10.20 21.97 -42.91
C ALA A 253 10.96 20.78 -43.51
N ALA A 254 11.94 21.02 -44.39
CA ALA A 254 12.74 19.96 -45.01
C ALA A 254 13.53 19.11 -43.99
N TYR A 255 13.84 19.64 -42.80
CA TYR A 255 14.57 18.92 -41.75
C TYR A 255 13.86 17.64 -41.28
N LEU A 256 12.52 17.65 -41.24
CA LEU A 256 11.71 16.47 -40.90
C LEU A 256 11.98 15.30 -41.87
N GLY A 257 12.36 15.59 -43.11
CA GLY A 257 12.77 14.57 -44.07
C GLY A 257 14.15 13.97 -43.77
N PHE A 258 15.10 14.79 -43.30
CA PHE A 258 16.45 14.33 -42.98
C PHE A 258 16.53 13.63 -41.60
N ASN A 259 15.71 14.04 -40.64
CA ASN A 259 15.73 13.50 -39.28
C ASN A 259 14.42 12.76 -38.92
N PRO A 260 14.30 11.45 -39.21
CA PRO A 260 13.09 10.68 -38.95
C PRO A 260 12.74 10.53 -37.45
N GLY A 261 13.71 10.67 -36.54
CA GLY A 261 13.45 10.66 -35.10
C GLY A 261 12.67 11.90 -34.66
N VAL A 262 13.07 13.06 -35.17
CA VAL A 262 12.37 14.35 -34.99
C VAL A 262 10.97 14.29 -35.57
N ALA A 263 10.81 13.73 -36.78
CA ALA A 263 9.50 13.54 -37.40
C ALA A 263 8.57 12.64 -36.55
N PHE A 264 9.08 11.55 -35.97
CA PHE A 264 8.32 10.74 -35.02
C PHE A 264 7.86 11.56 -33.81
N TYR A 265 8.77 12.27 -33.14
CA TYR A 265 8.45 13.06 -31.96
C TYR A 265 7.46 14.19 -32.25
N TYR A 266 7.54 14.81 -33.42
CA TYR A 266 6.58 15.81 -33.86
C TYR A 266 5.19 15.20 -34.11
N GLY A 267 5.08 14.16 -34.94
CA GLY A 267 3.81 13.47 -35.22
C GLY A 267 3.12 12.96 -33.96
N ASP A 268 3.90 12.42 -33.00
CA ASP A 268 3.36 11.97 -31.73
C ASP A 268 2.97 13.12 -30.79
N SER A 269 3.70 14.25 -30.81
CA SER A 269 3.30 15.46 -30.07
C SER A 269 1.97 16.03 -30.57
N ILE A 270 1.72 15.98 -31.89
CA ILE A 270 0.43 16.36 -32.49
C ILE A 270 -0.69 15.44 -31.96
N ALA A 271 -0.51 14.11 -32.02
CA ALA A 271 -1.50 13.14 -31.56
C ALA A 271 -1.74 13.21 -30.03
N ARG A 272 -0.70 13.43 -29.22
CA ARG A 272 -0.83 13.62 -27.76
C ARG A 272 -1.51 14.93 -27.39
N SER A 273 -1.36 15.98 -28.21
CA SER A 273 -2.05 17.27 -28.03
C SER A 273 -3.51 17.29 -28.52
N GLY A 274 -4.02 16.17 -29.04
CA GLY A 274 -5.44 15.97 -29.38
C GLY A 274 -5.76 15.89 -30.88
N ASP A 275 -4.87 16.37 -31.76
CA ASP A 275 -5.07 16.25 -33.22
C ASP A 275 -4.59 14.87 -33.71
N LEU A 276 -5.41 13.87 -33.42
CA LEU A 276 -5.15 12.48 -33.80
C LEU A 276 -5.07 12.31 -35.33
N ALA A 277 -5.78 13.14 -36.10
CA ALA A 277 -5.84 13.04 -37.56
C ALA A 277 -4.54 13.50 -38.21
N ALA A 278 -4.04 14.70 -37.87
CA ALA A 278 -2.76 15.18 -38.38
C ALA A 278 -1.58 14.34 -37.85
N GLY A 279 -1.62 13.91 -36.58
CA GLY A 279 -0.62 13.00 -36.02
C GLY A 279 -0.55 11.66 -36.76
N ARG A 280 -1.71 11.03 -37.04
CA ARG A 280 -1.79 9.82 -37.88
C ARG A 280 -1.23 10.06 -39.28
N THR A 281 -1.56 11.18 -39.91
CA THR A 281 -1.07 11.53 -41.25
C THR A 281 0.46 11.65 -41.28
N LEU A 282 1.07 12.33 -40.30
CA LEU A 282 2.52 12.48 -40.24
C LEU A 282 3.21 11.12 -39.99
N LEU A 283 2.69 10.31 -39.06
CA LEU A 283 3.18 8.95 -38.82
C LEU A 283 3.05 8.05 -40.06
N ALA A 284 1.96 8.15 -40.82
CA ALA A 284 1.77 7.37 -42.05
C ALA A 284 2.79 7.73 -43.14
N HIS A 285 3.09 9.02 -43.33
CA HIS A 285 4.15 9.47 -44.24
C HIS A 285 5.53 8.97 -43.78
N LEU A 286 5.80 9.00 -42.47
CA LEU A 286 7.05 8.49 -41.90
C LEU A 286 7.18 6.97 -42.10
N ILE A 287 6.12 6.20 -41.90
CA ILE A 287 6.07 4.75 -42.16
C ILE A 287 6.33 4.46 -43.64
N ALA A 288 5.64 5.15 -44.56
CA ALA A 288 5.83 4.97 -45.99
C ALA A 288 7.28 5.25 -46.44
N ARG A 289 7.95 6.23 -45.82
CA ARG A 289 9.36 6.58 -46.10
C ARG A 289 10.39 5.62 -45.47
N LEU A 290 10.02 4.90 -44.40
CA LEU A 290 10.92 4.02 -43.65
C LEU A 290 10.50 2.54 -43.72
N ALA A 291 9.64 2.18 -44.68
CA ALA A 291 9.08 0.84 -44.84
C ALA A 291 10.15 -0.23 -45.14
N ASP A 292 11.32 0.20 -45.60
CA ASP A 292 12.52 -0.61 -45.88
C ASP A 292 13.35 -0.93 -44.62
N LYS A 293 13.03 -0.36 -43.45
CA LYS A 293 13.86 -0.41 -42.24
C LYS A 293 13.16 -1.08 -41.06
N ASN A 294 13.99 -1.64 -40.17
CA ASN A 294 13.61 -2.34 -38.94
C ASN A 294 12.69 -1.55 -37.97
N TYR A 295 12.47 -0.24 -38.21
CA TYR A 295 11.67 0.65 -37.37
C TYR A 295 10.17 0.66 -37.72
N ALA A 296 9.79 0.21 -38.93
CA ALA A 296 8.39 0.23 -39.38
C ALA A 296 7.41 -0.48 -38.42
N PRO A 297 7.73 -1.64 -37.79
CA PRO A 297 6.84 -2.30 -36.83
C PRO A 297 6.50 -1.43 -35.62
N ALA A 298 7.48 -0.72 -35.04
CA ALA A 298 7.26 0.15 -33.89
C ALA A 298 6.37 1.36 -34.25
N LEU A 299 6.58 1.93 -35.43
CA LEU A 299 5.76 3.02 -35.97
C LEU A 299 4.32 2.57 -36.27
N LEU A 300 4.14 1.35 -36.80
CA LEU A 300 2.83 0.75 -37.04
C LEU A 300 2.04 0.55 -35.73
N VAL A 301 2.67 0.01 -34.69
CA VAL A 301 2.05 -0.12 -33.36
C VAL A 301 1.65 1.25 -32.82
N ARG A 302 2.51 2.28 -32.98
CA ARG A 302 2.15 3.62 -32.54
C ARG A 302 0.98 4.23 -33.34
N MET A 303 0.95 4.03 -34.65
CA MET A 303 -0.19 4.44 -35.47
C MET A 303 -1.48 3.71 -35.04
N ALA A 304 -1.38 2.44 -34.61
CA ALA A 304 -2.51 1.70 -34.04
C ALA A 304 -2.97 2.25 -32.68
N ASP A 305 -2.09 2.71 -31.80
CA ASP A 305 -2.48 3.41 -30.56
C ASP A 305 -3.31 4.68 -30.88
N VAL A 306 -2.88 5.45 -31.90
CA VAL A 306 -3.60 6.64 -32.38
C VAL A 306 -4.96 6.26 -32.98
N LEU A 307 -5.03 5.18 -33.76
CA LEU A 307 -6.29 4.65 -34.30
C LEU A 307 -7.27 4.22 -33.20
N VAL A 308 -6.81 3.58 -32.11
CA VAL A 308 -7.66 3.27 -30.94
C VAL A 308 -8.24 4.56 -30.34
N ARG A 309 -7.41 5.58 -30.13
CA ARG A 309 -7.85 6.88 -29.58
C ARG A 309 -8.83 7.62 -30.51
N GLN A 310 -8.85 7.31 -31.80
CA GLN A 310 -9.84 7.80 -32.78
C GLN A 310 -11.12 6.96 -32.87
N GLY A 311 -11.21 5.82 -32.17
CA GLY A 311 -12.32 4.87 -32.29
C GLY A 311 -12.22 3.91 -33.49
N HIS A 312 -11.10 3.92 -34.23
CA HIS A 312 -10.82 3.01 -35.35
C HIS A 312 -10.34 1.61 -34.87
N ASP A 313 -11.06 1.03 -33.90
CA ASP A 313 -10.73 -0.23 -33.22
C ASP A 313 -10.38 -1.39 -34.15
N ARG A 314 -11.11 -1.53 -35.27
CA ARG A 314 -10.93 -2.65 -36.22
C ARG A 314 -9.62 -2.54 -37.00
N GLU A 315 -9.22 -1.33 -37.36
CA GLU A 315 -8.00 -1.04 -38.09
C GLU A 315 -6.79 -1.23 -37.17
N ALA A 316 -6.85 -0.68 -35.95
CA ALA A 316 -5.85 -0.90 -34.92
C ALA A 316 -5.66 -2.39 -34.59
N LEU A 317 -6.76 -3.14 -34.42
CA LEU A 317 -6.72 -4.58 -34.16
C LEU A 317 -6.06 -5.38 -35.29
N ALA A 318 -6.27 -4.98 -36.55
CA ALA A 318 -5.60 -5.60 -37.68
C ALA A 318 -4.08 -5.35 -37.62
N VAL A 319 -3.68 -4.08 -37.42
CA VAL A 319 -2.26 -3.70 -37.30
C VAL A 319 -1.57 -4.42 -36.14
N TYR A 320 -2.15 -4.44 -34.93
CA TYR A 320 -1.55 -5.15 -33.80
C TYR A 320 -1.38 -6.65 -34.06
N ARG A 321 -2.36 -7.31 -34.68
CA ARG A 321 -2.22 -8.74 -35.05
C ARG A 321 -1.11 -8.95 -36.05
N THR A 322 -1.09 -8.17 -37.14
CA THR A 322 -0.03 -8.26 -38.14
C THR A 322 1.36 -8.02 -37.54
N VAL A 323 1.51 -7.07 -36.61
CA VAL A 323 2.80 -6.84 -35.96
C VAL A 323 3.17 -7.97 -34.98
N ALA A 324 2.24 -8.40 -34.13
CA ALA A 324 2.45 -9.48 -33.16
C ALA A 324 2.75 -10.84 -33.83
N GLU A 325 2.17 -11.12 -34.99
CA GLU A 325 2.35 -12.39 -35.71
C GLU A 325 3.68 -12.44 -36.49
N ASN A 326 4.12 -11.32 -37.08
CA ASN A 326 5.29 -11.28 -37.97
C ASN A 326 6.59 -10.81 -37.28
N TYR A 327 6.53 -10.15 -36.13
CA TYR A 327 7.70 -9.54 -35.47
C TYR A 327 7.86 -9.96 -34.00
N LYS A 328 7.51 -11.21 -33.68
CA LYS A 328 7.44 -11.78 -32.31
C LYS A 328 8.65 -11.47 -31.42
N ASP A 329 9.86 -11.50 -31.99
CA ASP A 329 11.11 -11.45 -31.24
C ASP A 329 11.64 -10.02 -31.00
N ASN A 330 10.93 -8.98 -31.47
CA ASN A 330 11.30 -7.58 -31.24
C ASN A 330 10.32 -6.83 -30.32
N LYS A 331 10.71 -5.62 -29.90
CA LYS A 331 9.92 -4.77 -29.01
C LYS A 331 8.51 -4.50 -29.56
N ALA A 332 8.40 -4.25 -30.85
CA ALA A 332 7.13 -3.92 -31.49
C ALA A 332 6.16 -5.13 -31.48
N GLY A 333 6.64 -6.35 -31.72
CA GLY A 333 5.84 -7.56 -31.59
C GLY A 333 5.33 -7.75 -30.16
N GLN A 334 6.19 -7.60 -29.16
CA GLN A 334 5.80 -7.74 -27.75
C GLN A 334 4.86 -6.61 -27.29
N LEU A 335 5.07 -5.37 -27.74
CA LEU A 335 4.16 -4.25 -27.49
C LEU A 335 2.81 -4.45 -28.19
N ALA A 336 2.78 -5.00 -29.41
CA ALA A 336 1.54 -5.35 -30.09
C ALA A 336 0.78 -6.48 -29.36
N ARG A 337 1.48 -7.50 -28.85
CA ARG A 337 0.88 -8.54 -27.97
C ARG A 337 0.29 -7.94 -26.70
N LEU A 338 0.99 -6.99 -26.07
CA LEU A 338 0.54 -6.25 -24.89
C LEU A 338 -0.75 -5.47 -25.20
N ARG A 339 -0.78 -4.69 -26.28
CA ARG A 339 -1.97 -3.93 -26.73
C ARG A 339 -3.14 -4.82 -27.16
N LEU A 340 -2.89 -6.05 -27.61
CA LEU A 340 -3.95 -7.05 -27.85
C LEU A 340 -4.55 -7.55 -26.54
N ALA A 341 -3.72 -7.87 -25.54
CA ALA A 341 -4.16 -8.31 -24.22
C ALA A 341 -4.90 -7.21 -23.44
N ASP A 342 -4.48 -5.95 -23.58
CA ASP A 342 -5.11 -4.78 -22.95
C ASP A 342 -6.61 -4.65 -23.23
N ARG A 343 -7.06 -5.14 -24.40
CA ARG A 343 -8.47 -5.13 -24.82
C ARG A 343 -9.36 -6.01 -23.93
N ASP A 344 -8.82 -7.09 -23.39
CA ASP A 344 -9.53 -8.04 -22.55
C ASP A 344 -9.41 -7.69 -21.05
N PHE A 345 -8.53 -6.75 -20.67
CA PHE A 345 -8.26 -6.40 -19.26
C PHE A 345 -9.51 -5.99 -18.49
N LEU A 346 -10.29 -5.03 -19.01
CA LEU A 346 -11.49 -4.53 -18.32
C LEU A 346 -12.69 -5.48 -18.43
N ALA A 347 -12.55 -6.55 -19.23
CA ALA A 347 -13.49 -7.67 -19.31
C ALA A 347 -12.98 -8.90 -18.52
N ALA A 348 -11.89 -8.75 -17.76
CA ALA A 348 -11.41 -9.77 -16.85
C ALA A 348 -12.39 -9.97 -15.68
N THR A 349 -12.45 -11.20 -15.22
CA THR A 349 -13.31 -11.70 -14.15
C THR A 349 -12.47 -12.67 -13.29
N PRO A 350 -12.90 -12.99 -12.06
CA PRO A 350 -12.26 -14.02 -11.23
C PRO A 350 -12.08 -15.39 -11.89
N TRP A 351 -12.75 -15.66 -13.01
CA TRP A 351 -12.70 -16.95 -13.71
C TRP A 351 -11.70 -16.99 -14.86
N ASN A 352 -11.36 -15.84 -15.47
CA ASN A 352 -10.50 -15.77 -16.67
C ASN A 352 -9.25 -14.88 -16.49
N TYR A 353 -9.14 -14.09 -15.42
CA TYR A 353 -8.00 -13.18 -15.21
C TYR A 353 -6.65 -13.91 -15.21
N ARG A 354 -6.56 -15.15 -14.71
CA ARG A 354 -5.30 -15.92 -14.66
C ARG A 354 -4.66 -16.10 -16.03
N ARG A 355 -5.45 -16.55 -17.03
CA ARG A 355 -4.97 -16.73 -18.42
C ARG A 355 -4.50 -15.42 -19.06
N LEU A 356 -5.13 -14.30 -18.72
CA LEU A 356 -4.71 -12.97 -19.17
C LEU A 356 -3.44 -12.51 -18.43
N GLY A 357 -3.35 -12.78 -17.12
CA GLY A 357 -2.17 -12.57 -16.29
C GLY A 357 -0.96 -13.37 -16.76
N GLU A 358 -1.13 -14.63 -17.13
CA GLU A 358 -0.10 -15.48 -17.76
C GLU A 358 0.39 -14.87 -19.08
N THR A 359 -0.52 -14.32 -19.89
CA THR A 359 -0.16 -13.63 -21.14
C THR A 359 0.72 -12.40 -20.88
N TYR A 360 0.39 -11.60 -19.86
CA TYR A 360 1.23 -10.47 -19.45
C TYR A 360 2.58 -10.92 -18.84
N GLN A 361 2.59 -12.00 -18.06
CA GLN A 361 3.81 -12.55 -17.46
C GLN A 361 4.77 -13.13 -18.51
N ASP A 362 4.23 -13.79 -19.54
CA ASP A 362 4.98 -14.25 -20.71
C ASP A 362 5.63 -13.10 -21.47
N ILE A 363 4.85 -12.04 -21.76
CA ILE A 363 5.37 -10.82 -22.40
C ILE A 363 6.47 -10.20 -21.52
N SER A 364 6.29 -10.11 -20.21
CA SER A 364 7.33 -9.60 -19.30
C SER A 364 8.59 -10.46 -19.30
N SER A 365 8.46 -11.77 -19.45
CA SER A 365 9.60 -12.70 -19.37
C SER A 365 10.44 -12.67 -20.64
N HIS A 366 9.79 -12.50 -21.80
CA HIS A 366 10.44 -12.51 -23.12
C HIS A 366 10.75 -11.12 -23.69
N ALA A 367 10.15 -10.03 -23.17
CA ALA A 367 10.45 -8.68 -23.62
C ALA A 367 11.90 -8.28 -23.29
N GLY A 368 12.72 -8.06 -24.33
CA GLY A 368 14.08 -7.50 -24.19
C GLY A 368 14.07 -6.04 -23.72
N ASP A 369 13.07 -5.26 -24.10
CA ASP A 369 12.92 -3.85 -23.73
C ASP A 369 12.42 -3.69 -22.27
N PRO A 370 13.10 -2.87 -21.42
CA PRO A 370 12.72 -2.68 -20.02
C PRO A 370 11.33 -2.06 -19.81
N THR A 371 10.86 -1.18 -20.69
CA THR A 371 9.56 -0.50 -20.54
C THR A 371 8.41 -1.45 -20.80
N VAL A 372 8.49 -2.27 -21.86
CA VAL A 372 7.50 -3.32 -22.15
C VAL A 372 7.51 -4.38 -21.04
N ARG A 373 8.69 -4.72 -20.51
CA ARG A 373 8.85 -5.64 -19.36
C ARG A 373 8.19 -5.11 -18.09
N GLU A 374 8.39 -3.85 -17.76
CA GLU A 374 7.77 -3.23 -16.58
C GLU A 374 6.24 -3.14 -16.74
N GLU A 375 5.75 -2.59 -17.85
CA GLU A 375 4.31 -2.39 -18.11
C GLU A 375 3.53 -3.72 -18.08
N SER A 376 4.05 -4.75 -18.73
CA SER A 376 3.43 -6.07 -18.73
C SER A 376 3.46 -6.74 -17.36
N HIS A 377 4.58 -6.70 -16.62
CA HIS A 377 4.60 -7.23 -15.25
C HIS A 377 3.66 -6.46 -14.32
N PHE A 378 3.55 -5.14 -14.50
CA PHE A 378 2.61 -4.31 -13.75
C PHE A 378 1.16 -4.73 -14.03
N LYS A 379 0.79 -4.97 -15.30
CA LYS A 379 -0.57 -5.40 -15.66
C LYS A 379 -0.92 -6.80 -15.15
N HIS A 380 0.03 -7.72 -15.10
CA HIS A 380 -0.11 -9.00 -14.39
C HIS A 380 -0.44 -8.78 -12.89
N VAL A 381 0.38 -7.96 -12.21
CA VAL A 381 0.24 -7.66 -10.77
C VAL A 381 -1.06 -6.88 -10.48
N LEU A 382 -1.51 -6.01 -11.39
CA LEU A 382 -2.75 -5.27 -11.26
C LEU A 382 -3.99 -6.17 -11.39
N LEU A 383 -4.00 -7.12 -12.33
CA LEU A 383 -5.06 -8.13 -12.40
C LEU A 383 -5.13 -8.95 -11.11
N GLY A 384 -3.98 -9.40 -10.59
CA GLY A 384 -3.93 -10.11 -9.31
C GLY A 384 -4.44 -9.27 -8.16
N ALA A 385 -4.04 -8.00 -8.07
CA ALA A 385 -4.53 -7.08 -7.04
C ALA A 385 -6.06 -6.85 -7.07
N ILE A 386 -6.73 -7.09 -8.20
CA ILE A 386 -8.18 -6.97 -8.36
C ILE A 386 -8.90 -8.30 -8.07
N HIS A 387 -8.30 -9.44 -8.42
CA HIS A 387 -8.98 -10.75 -8.48
C HIS A 387 -8.38 -11.89 -7.62
N ASP A 388 -7.13 -11.79 -7.16
CA ASP A 388 -6.52 -12.76 -6.24
C ASP A 388 -6.87 -12.49 -4.77
N GLU A 389 -6.70 -13.54 -3.95
CA GLU A 389 -6.72 -13.47 -2.48
C GLU A 389 -5.71 -12.43 -1.98
N ALA A 390 -6.05 -11.71 -0.90
CA ALA A 390 -5.26 -10.55 -0.48
C ALA A 390 -3.79 -10.87 -0.12
N PRO A 391 -3.44 -12.00 0.53
CA PRO A 391 -2.05 -12.33 0.82
C PRO A 391 -1.22 -12.58 -0.46
N GLU A 392 -1.80 -13.26 -1.46
CA GLU A 392 -1.15 -13.55 -2.73
C GLU A 392 -0.93 -12.25 -3.54
N ALA A 393 -1.99 -11.46 -3.71
CA ALA A 393 -1.92 -10.16 -4.36
C ALA A 393 -0.91 -9.21 -3.69
N LEU A 394 -0.86 -9.18 -2.35
CA LEU A 394 0.11 -8.39 -1.59
C LEU A 394 1.54 -8.84 -1.90
N ARG A 395 1.79 -10.16 -1.92
CA ARG A 395 3.10 -10.73 -2.26
C ARG A 395 3.55 -10.33 -3.67
N GLN A 396 2.66 -10.40 -4.66
CA GLN A 396 2.98 -9.99 -6.04
C GLN A 396 3.32 -8.49 -6.14
N VAL A 397 2.57 -7.62 -5.45
CA VAL A 397 2.89 -6.18 -5.38
C VAL A 397 4.24 -5.92 -4.71
N VAL A 398 4.57 -6.63 -3.63
CA VAL A 398 5.88 -6.52 -2.96
C VAL A 398 7.02 -6.98 -3.88
N ILE A 399 6.86 -8.09 -4.59
CA ILE A 399 7.85 -8.60 -5.56
C ILE A 399 8.05 -7.58 -6.71
N PHE A 400 6.97 -7.02 -7.24
CA PHE A 400 7.04 -5.98 -8.26
C PHE A 400 7.80 -4.74 -7.77
N GLN A 401 7.46 -4.21 -6.59
CA GLN A 401 8.15 -3.06 -6.00
C GLN A 401 9.65 -3.31 -5.78
N LYS A 402 10.04 -4.51 -5.35
CA LYS A 402 11.45 -4.91 -5.20
C LYS A 402 12.17 -4.97 -6.56
N LYS A 403 11.47 -5.36 -7.63
CA LYS A 403 12.01 -5.46 -9.01
C LYS A 403 12.07 -4.11 -9.75
N PHE A 404 11.15 -3.19 -9.45
CA PHE A 404 11.03 -1.87 -10.12
C PHE A 404 10.87 -0.71 -9.10
N PRO A 405 11.85 -0.46 -8.22
CA PRO A 405 11.71 0.49 -7.11
C PRO A 405 11.56 1.96 -7.54
N GLN A 406 12.05 2.31 -8.73
CA GLN A 406 11.93 3.63 -9.36
C GLN A 406 11.13 3.56 -10.69
N GLY A 407 10.31 2.52 -10.85
CA GLY A 407 9.48 2.32 -12.03
C GLY A 407 8.40 3.39 -12.20
N VAL A 408 7.92 3.57 -13.43
CA VAL A 408 6.84 4.50 -13.77
C VAL A 408 5.55 4.15 -13.01
N TYR A 409 5.32 2.87 -12.72
CA TYR A 409 4.15 2.39 -11.97
C TYR A 409 4.33 2.37 -10.45
N ALA A 410 5.51 2.73 -9.92
CA ALA A 410 5.84 2.59 -8.50
C ALA A 410 4.85 3.29 -7.56
N THR A 411 4.37 4.49 -7.92
CA THR A 411 3.36 5.23 -7.14
C THR A 411 2.03 4.48 -7.06
N VAL A 412 1.56 3.92 -8.18
CA VAL A 412 0.30 3.13 -8.19
C VAL A 412 0.46 1.88 -7.34
N CYS A 413 1.59 1.18 -7.46
CA CYS A 413 1.90 0.01 -6.62
C CYS A 413 1.93 0.33 -5.12
N ARG A 414 2.33 1.55 -4.71
CA ARG A 414 2.25 1.96 -3.29
C ARG A 414 0.81 2.03 -2.80
N THR A 415 -0.09 2.66 -3.56
CA THR A 415 -1.52 2.72 -3.24
C THR A 415 -2.16 1.32 -3.24
N MET A 416 -1.80 0.47 -4.20
CA MET A 416 -2.24 -0.94 -4.22
C MET A 416 -1.79 -1.68 -2.95
N ARG A 417 -0.52 -1.50 -2.54
CA ARG A 417 0.04 -2.12 -1.33
C ARG A 417 -0.68 -1.67 -0.06
N GLU A 418 -0.96 -0.38 0.11
CA GLU A 418 -1.70 0.18 1.26
C GLU A 418 -3.09 -0.46 1.41
N VAL A 419 -3.83 -0.58 0.29
CA VAL A 419 -5.15 -1.24 0.25
C VAL A 419 -5.04 -2.73 0.56
N LEU A 420 -4.04 -3.41 -0.03
CA LEU A 420 -3.79 -4.84 0.16
C LEU A 420 -3.39 -5.19 1.60
N VAL A 421 -2.50 -4.40 2.21
CA VAL A 421 -2.09 -4.52 3.62
C VAL A 421 -3.31 -4.40 4.53
N THR A 422 -4.13 -3.36 4.33
CA THR A 422 -5.37 -3.18 5.10
C THR A 422 -6.32 -4.38 4.97
N GLN A 423 -6.45 -4.94 3.78
CA GLN A 423 -7.31 -6.09 3.54
C GLN A 423 -6.77 -7.38 4.17
N VAL A 424 -5.46 -7.67 4.03
CA VAL A 424 -4.82 -8.83 4.68
C VAL A 424 -4.97 -8.75 6.20
N TYR A 425 -4.83 -7.56 6.79
CA TYR A 425 -5.06 -7.37 8.22
C TYR A 425 -6.50 -7.76 8.63
N ARG A 426 -7.50 -7.25 7.88
CA ARG A 426 -8.92 -7.55 8.12
C ARG A 426 -9.25 -9.03 7.96
N GLU A 427 -8.77 -9.67 6.90
CA GLU A 427 -9.04 -11.09 6.62
C GLU A 427 -8.39 -12.04 7.63
N THR A 428 -7.23 -11.65 8.20
CA THR A 428 -6.41 -12.54 9.05
C THR A 428 -6.63 -12.32 10.56
N TRP A 429 -6.62 -11.07 11.06
CA TRP A 429 -6.61 -10.76 12.50
C TRP A 429 -7.88 -10.07 13.04
N ARG A 430 -8.83 -9.72 12.16
CA ARG A 430 -10.13 -9.13 12.57
C ARG A 430 -11.23 -10.16 12.76
N ALA A 431 -11.19 -11.27 12.03
CA ALA A 431 -12.27 -12.26 12.03
C ALA A 431 -12.47 -13.02 13.36
N GLY A 432 -11.52 -12.92 14.30
CA GLY A 432 -11.55 -13.65 15.58
C GLY A 432 -12.65 -13.25 16.57
N GLU A 433 -13.33 -12.11 16.38
CA GLU A 433 -14.24 -11.54 17.39
C GLU A 433 -15.72 -11.48 16.96
N GLY A 434 -16.12 -12.10 15.83
CA GLY A 434 -17.51 -11.95 15.37
C GLY A 434 -18.01 -12.78 14.17
N ALA A 435 -17.42 -13.92 13.84
CA ALA A 435 -17.82 -14.73 12.67
C ALA A 435 -18.95 -15.74 12.97
N GLY A 436 -20.09 -15.26 13.48
CA GLY A 436 -21.34 -16.01 13.47
C GLY A 436 -22.02 -15.93 12.09
N LEU A 437 -22.14 -17.06 11.39
CA LEU A 437 -22.85 -17.26 10.11
C LEU A 437 -22.37 -16.43 8.89
N THR A 438 -21.62 -17.06 7.96
CA THR A 438 -22.19 -17.55 6.67
C THR A 438 -21.17 -18.25 5.75
N SER A 439 -21.66 -19.29 5.03
CA SER A 439 -21.09 -19.97 3.85
C SER A 439 -19.62 -20.42 3.88
N GLY A 440 -19.44 -21.70 4.24
CA GLY A 440 -18.15 -22.39 4.16
C GLY A 440 -17.66 -22.78 2.77
N VAL A 441 -16.35 -23.02 2.74
CA VAL A 441 -15.66 -24.09 2.03
C VAL A 441 -14.72 -24.74 3.06
N ASP A 442 -14.50 -26.05 2.97
CA ASP A 442 -13.80 -26.83 3.98
C ASP A 442 -12.41 -26.29 4.36
N ARG A 443 -12.19 -26.06 5.66
CA ARG A 443 -10.87 -26.14 6.30
C ARG A 443 -10.91 -27.28 7.31
N CYS A 444 -9.80 -28.02 7.38
CA CYS A 444 -9.72 -29.32 8.06
C CYS A 444 -10.25 -29.30 9.50
N GLY A 445 -11.05 -30.31 9.85
CA GLY A 445 -11.45 -30.55 11.23
C GLY A 445 -10.24 -30.93 12.10
N GLY A 446 -10.24 -30.50 13.36
CA GLY A 446 -9.18 -30.87 14.30
C GLY A 446 -8.93 -29.95 15.50
N CYS A 447 -9.61 -28.81 15.62
CA CYS A 447 -9.44 -27.90 16.77
C CYS A 447 -10.79 -27.38 17.31
N HIS A 448 -11.37 -28.09 18.28
CA HIS A 448 -12.25 -27.45 19.26
C HIS A 448 -11.37 -27.02 20.45
N GLY A 449 -11.10 -25.73 20.53
CA GLY A 449 -10.33 -25.07 21.59
C GLY A 449 -10.76 -23.62 21.66
N GLU A 450 -10.67 -23.04 22.86
CA GLU A 450 -11.22 -21.72 23.19
C GLU A 450 -10.60 -20.58 22.37
N GLY A 451 -11.35 -19.48 22.22
CA GLY A 451 -11.04 -18.35 21.32
C GLY A 451 -9.89 -17.45 21.75
N GLY A 452 -8.71 -18.02 22.04
CA GLY A 452 -7.46 -17.30 22.13
C GLY A 452 -6.78 -17.21 20.77
N VAL A 453 -6.32 -16.01 20.39
CA VAL A 453 -5.35 -15.84 19.30
C VAL A 453 -4.06 -16.54 19.73
N SER A 454 -3.45 -17.38 18.88
CA SER A 454 -2.27 -18.14 19.30
C SER A 454 -1.01 -17.26 19.29
N ALA A 455 -0.01 -17.60 20.12
CA ALA A 455 1.30 -16.94 20.11
C ALA A 455 1.94 -16.91 18.71
N THR A 456 1.65 -17.92 17.88
CA THR A 456 2.08 -18.00 16.47
C THR A 456 1.46 -16.89 15.61
N ASP A 457 0.20 -16.54 15.87
CA ASP A 457 -0.54 -15.52 15.14
C ASP A 457 -0.09 -14.10 15.55
N MET A 458 0.28 -13.90 16.82
CA MET A 458 0.88 -12.64 17.29
C MET A 458 2.28 -12.44 16.74
N ALA A 459 3.13 -13.48 16.73
CA ALA A 459 4.43 -13.44 16.07
C ALA A 459 4.31 -13.24 14.53
N ALA A 460 3.20 -13.63 13.92
CA ALA A 460 2.89 -13.29 12.53
C ALA A 460 2.45 -11.82 12.37
N LEU A 461 1.65 -11.27 13.29
CA LEU A 461 1.25 -9.86 13.28
C LEU A 461 2.45 -8.92 13.42
N VAL A 462 3.39 -9.22 14.33
CA VAL A 462 4.63 -8.42 14.51
C VAL A 462 5.41 -8.34 13.20
N ARG A 463 5.68 -9.48 12.55
CA ARG A 463 6.39 -9.53 11.26
C ARG A 463 5.65 -8.79 10.15
N PHE A 464 4.33 -8.93 10.09
CA PHE A 464 3.49 -8.22 9.13
C PHE A 464 3.59 -6.69 9.31
N VAL A 465 3.54 -6.21 10.55
CA VAL A 465 3.69 -4.79 10.88
C VAL A 465 5.08 -4.28 10.52
N GLU A 466 6.15 -5.05 10.81
CA GLU A 466 7.52 -4.69 10.45
C GLU A 466 7.75 -4.61 8.93
N GLU A 467 7.27 -5.60 8.15
CA GLU A 467 7.42 -5.60 6.68
C GLU A 467 6.59 -4.49 6.00
N HIS A 468 5.47 -4.09 6.61
CA HIS A 468 4.48 -3.20 6.00
C HIS A 468 4.33 -1.83 6.67
N HIS A 469 5.20 -1.43 7.60
CA HIS A 469 5.07 -0.20 8.40
C HIS A 469 4.80 1.09 7.59
N ASP A 470 5.37 1.22 6.38
CA ASP A 470 5.13 2.36 5.48
C ASP A 470 3.73 2.40 4.83
N TYR A 471 2.92 1.36 5.01
CA TYR A 471 1.66 1.11 4.29
C TYR A 471 0.48 0.85 5.24
N LEU A 472 0.61 1.16 6.53
CA LEU A 472 -0.39 0.84 7.57
C LEU A 472 -1.55 1.84 7.68
N SER A 473 -1.70 2.82 6.79
CA SER A 473 -2.70 3.90 6.92
C SER A 473 -4.12 3.37 7.18
N GLY A 474 -4.63 2.49 6.31
CA GLY A 474 -5.97 1.91 6.48
C GLY A 474 -6.07 0.89 7.64
N CYS A 475 -4.93 0.37 8.14
CA CYS A 475 -4.89 -0.43 9.37
C CYS A 475 -5.09 0.46 10.60
N ILE A 476 -4.39 1.60 10.70
CA ILE A 476 -4.52 2.55 11.83
C ILE A 476 -5.94 3.14 11.93
N GLU A 477 -6.67 3.23 10.81
CA GLU A 477 -8.10 3.59 10.80
C GLU A 477 -9.00 2.53 11.46
N GLN A 478 -8.53 1.31 11.73
CA GLN A 478 -9.27 0.30 12.49
C GLN A 478 -8.99 0.49 14.00
N PRO A 479 -9.99 0.79 14.85
CA PRO A 479 -9.77 1.09 16.27
C PRO A 479 -9.02 -0.01 17.04
N GLU A 480 -9.21 -1.27 16.64
CA GLU A 480 -8.60 -2.45 17.26
C GLU A 480 -7.14 -2.71 16.83
N PHE A 481 -6.63 -2.04 15.79
CA PHE A 481 -5.32 -2.35 15.22
C PHE A 481 -4.17 -2.03 16.17
N LEU A 482 -4.04 -0.77 16.62
CA LEU A 482 -2.92 -0.38 17.46
C LEU A 482 -2.89 -1.12 18.81
N PRO A 483 -4.01 -1.36 19.52
CA PRO A 483 -4.03 -2.22 20.70
C PRO A 483 -3.56 -3.66 20.43
N LYS A 484 -3.99 -4.28 19.32
CA LYS A 484 -3.51 -5.62 18.93
C LYS A 484 -2.02 -5.64 18.61
N VAL A 485 -1.48 -4.57 18.02
CA VAL A 485 -0.03 -4.43 17.80
C VAL A 485 0.73 -4.32 19.13
N VAL A 486 0.25 -3.53 20.10
CA VAL A 486 0.88 -3.45 21.44
C VAL A 486 0.92 -4.84 22.08
N ALA A 487 -0.22 -5.52 22.18
CA ALA A 487 -0.31 -6.85 22.79
C ALA A 487 0.64 -7.86 22.12
N ALA A 488 0.74 -7.86 20.78
CA ALA A 488 1.62 -8.77 20.06
C ALA A 488 3.13 -8.49 20.28
N TYR A 489 3.51 -7.23 20.48
CA TYR A 489 4.89 -6.87 20.84
C TYR A 489 5.20 -7.14 22.33
N GLU A 490 4.22 -7.01 23.22
CA GLU A 490 4.35 -7.36 24.64
C GLU A 490 4.51 -8.87 24.84
N GLU A 491 3.66 -9.70 24.20
CA GLU A 491 3.77 -11.16 24.25
C GLU A 491 5.09 -11.65 23.63
N ALA A 492 5.60 -10.96 22.60
CA ALA A 492 6.92 -11.23 22.03
C ALA A 492 8.09 -10.74 22.91
N GLY A 493 7.85 -9.95 23.97
CA GLY A 493 8.88 -9.38 24.83
C GLY A 493 9.73 -8.28 24.15
N ARG A 494 9.15 -7.51 23.21
CA ARG A 494 9.88 -6.55 22.34
C ARG A 494 9.45 -5.07 22.52
N PRO A 495 9.42 -4.52 23.75
CA PRO A 495 8.93 -3.14 23.99
C PRO A 495 9.81 -2.07 23.34
N ILE A 496 11.12 -2.31 23.18
CA ILE A 496 12.06 -1.37 22.55
C ILE A 496 11.75 -1.22 21.06
N GLU A 497 11.41 -2.30 20.36
CA GLU A 497 11.03 -2.26 18.96
C GLU A 497 9.64 -1.68 18.74
N LEU A 498 8.69 -1.89 19.67
CA LEU A 498 7.41 -1.19 19.67
C LEU A 498 7.59 0.33 19.77
N ILE A 499 8.46 0.80 20.69
CA ILE A 499 8.83 2.22 20.81
C ILE A 499 9.41 2.76 19.49
N LYS A 500 10.35 2.03 18.87
CA LYS A 500 10.96 2.42 17.59
C LYS A 500 9.92 2.50 16.46
N LEU A 501 9.05 1.49 16.34
CA LEU A 501 7.97 1.44 15.36
C LEU A 501 7.04 2.65 15.53
N PHE A 502 6.46 2.84 16.72
CA PHE A 502 5.51 3.92 16.96
C PHE A 502 6.16 5.30 16.82
N THR A 503 7.43 5.47 17.18
CA THR A 503 8.17 6.72 16.94
C THR A 503 8.28 7.01 15.45
N GLY A 504 8.68 6.02 14.63
CA GLY A 504 8.76 6.18 13.17
C GLY A 504 7.40 6.38 12.50
N LEU A 505 6.32 5.83 13.07
CA LEU A 505 4.94 6.09 12.61
C LEU A 505 4.47 7.51 12.96
N LEU A 506 4.88 8.08 14.11
CA LEU A 506 4.51 9.46 14.50
C LEU A 506 5.09 10.54 13.58
N ASP A 507 6.16 10.24 12.83
CA ASP A 507 6.70 11.11 11.78
C ASP A 507 5.89 11.05 10.46
N ARG A 508 4.93 10.10 10.35
CA ARG A 508 4.06 9.96 9.17
C ARG A 508 2.76 10.75 9.35
N GLN A 509 2.49 11.69 8.45
CA GLN A 509 1.26 12.50 8.47
C GLN A 509 -0.03 11.66 8.48
N TRP A 510 -0.05 10.53 7.79
CA TRP A 510 -1.22 9.64 7.71
C TRP A 510 -1.51 8.89 9.03
N ALA A 511 -0.55 8.79 9.95
CA ALA A 511 -0.74 8.12 11.24
C ALA A 511 -1.39 9.02 12.31
N ALA A 512 -1.76 10.27 11.97
CA ALA A 512 -2.27 11.28 12.90
C ALA A 512 -3.50 10.83 13.71
N ALA A 513 -4.36 9.97 13.16
CA ALA A 513 -5.52 9.42 13.87
C ALA A 513 -5.13 8.52 15.06
N GLY A 514 -4.06 7.74 14.92
CA GLY A 514 -3.51 6.89 15.98
C GLY A 514 -2.48 7.58 16.88
N ALA A 515 -2.07 8.81 16.55
CA ALA A 515 -0.99 9.51 17.22
C ALA A 515 -1.20 9.76 18.74
N PRO A 516 -2.43 10.06 19.25
CA PRO A 516 -2.66 10.14 20.69
C PRO A 516 -2.33 8.82 21.41
N PHE A 517 -2.81 7.69 20.88
CA PHE A 517 -2.55 6.36 21.42
C PHE A 517 -1.05 6.02 21.38
N MET A 518 -0.39 6.21 20.24
CA MET A 518 1.05 5.94 20.10
C MET A 518 1.90 6.81 21.04
N HIS A 519 1.54 8.08 21.26
CA HIS A 519 2.23 8.95 22.22
C HIS A 519 2.11 8.43 23.66
N GLU A 520 0.94 7.91 24.05
CA GLU A 520 0.69 7.35 25.37
C GLU A 520 1.44 6.03 25.58
N GLU A 521 1.37 5.10 24.62
CA GLU A 521 2.06 3.80 24.67
C GLU A 521 3.59 3.94 24.69
N ILE A 522 4.17 4.81 23.86
CA ILE A 522 5.63 5.06 23.90
C ILE A 522 6.04 5.59 25.27
N ALA A 523 5.28 6.54 25.83
CA ALA A 523 5.58 7.08 27.14
C ALA A 523 5.47 6.00 28.22
N GLU A 524 4.50 5.09 28.12
CA GLU A 524 4.36 3.99 29.05
C GLU A 524 5.51 2.99 29.01
N LYS A 525 5.86 2.49 27.82
CA LYS A 525 6.92 1.47 27.73
C LYS A 525 8.30 2.09 28.01
N ALA A 526 8.50 3.38 27.75
CA ALA A 526 9.71 4.10 28.16
C ALA A 526 9.84 4.20 29.69
N ASP A 527 8.75 4.59 30.37
CA ASP A 527 8.66 4.69 31.84
C ASP A 527 8.93 3.32 32.52
N LEU A 528 8.34 2.23 31.99
CA LEU A 528 8.60 0.86 32.44
C LEU A 528 10.06 0.38 32.22
N LEU A 529 10.76 0.94 31.23
CA LEU A 529 12.18 0.68 30.97
C LEU A 529 13.12 1.63 31.73
N GLY A 530 12.58 2.56 32.52
CA GLY A 530 13.36 3.56 33.26
C GLY A 530 13.84 4.77 32.43
N ASP A 531 13.40 4.91 31.18
CA ASP A 531 13.69 6.08 30.34
C ASP A 531 12.68 7.22 30.61
N THR A 532 12.83 7.85 31.79
CA THR A 532 11.96 8.96 32.22
C THR A 532 12.06 10.16 31.27
N VAL A 533 13.21 10.36 30.62
CA VAL A 533 13.46 11.45 29.67
C VAL A 533 12.62 11.28 28.41
N LEU A 534 12.56 10.08 27.84
CA LEU A 534 11.67 9.79 26.71
C LEU A 534 10.19 9.84 27.14
N ALA A 535 9.85 9.30 28.32
CA ALA A 535 8.49 9.37 28.84
C ALA A 535 8.00 10.82 29.00
N GLU A 536 8.77 11.69 29.66
CA GLU A 536 8.46 13.13 29.81
C GLU A 536 8.28 13.80 28.45
N LYS A 537 9.24 13.61 27.53
CA LYS A 537 9.21 14.18 26.17
C LYS A 537 7.91 13.82 25.43
N MET A 538 7.46 12.58 25.57
CA MET A 538 6.28 12.07 24.87
C MET A 538 4.97 12.55 25.49
N LEU A 539 4.85 12.55 26.82
CA LEU A 539 3.69 13.12 27.54
C LEU A 539 3.57 14.64 27.30
N ARG A 540 4.68 15.39 27.31
CA ARG A 540 4.68 16.83 26.98
C ARG A 540 4.31 17.10 25.53
N SER A 541 4.79 16.28 24.59
CA SER A 541 4.38 16.39 23.19
C SER A 541 2.89 16.07 23.02
N PHE A 542 2.35 15.09 23.74
CA PHE A 542 0.92 14.80 23.76
C PHE A 542 0.14 16.03 24.24
N LEU A 543 0.42 16.56 25.43
CA LEU A 543 -0.35 17.66 26.02
C LEU A 543 -0.32 18.94 25.17
N ARG A 544 0.80 19.20 24.48
CA ARG A 544 0.93 20.32 23.53
C ARG A 544 0.11 20.13 22.25
N LYS A 545 0.03 18.90 21.71
CA LYS A 545 -0.68 18.60 20.46
C LYS A 545 -2.18 18.34 20.68
N TYR A 546 -2.56 17.77 21.82
CA TYR A 546 -3.89 17.24 22.12
C TYR A 546 -4.44 17.73 23.48
N PRO A 547 -4.43 19.05 23.78
CA PRO A 547 -4.76 19.59 25.10
C PRO A 547 -6.21 19.31 25.55
N THR A 548 -7.13 19.08 24.61
CA THR A 548 -8.56 18.81 24.87
C THR A 548 -8.93 17.32 24.74
N HIS A 549 -7.96 16.42 24.60
CA HIS A 549 -8.23 14.98 24.48
C HIS A 549 -8.66 14.38 25.82
N SER A 550 -9.50 13.34 25.80
CA SER A 550 -10.00 12.67 27.03
C SER A 550 -8.87 12.14 27.93
N ARG A 551 -7.77 11.69 27.33
CA ARG A 551 -6.55 11.24 28.04
C ARG A 551 -5.66 12.36 28.59
N ALA A 552 -5.94 13.64 28.30
CA ALA A 552 -5.09 14.75 28.74
C ALA A 552 -5.00 14.86 30.27
N ARG A 553 -6.09 14.63 31.01
CA ARG A 553 -6.08 14.58 32.49
C ARG A 553 -5.19 13.44 33.04
N PRO A 554 -5.38 12.16 32.66
CA PRO A 554 -4.45 11.07 33.00
C PRO A 554 -2.98 11.36 32.70
N ILE A 555 -2.71 12.00 31.56
CA ILE A 555 -1.36 12.31 31.10
C ILE A 555 -0.73 13.45 31.92
N MET A 556 -1.51 14.45 32.34
CA MET A 556 -1.06 15.44 33.34
C MET A 556 -0.75 14.78 34.68
N GLU A 557 -1.57 13.83 35.14
CA GLU A 557 -1.32 13.08 36.38
C GLU A 557 -0.01 12.28 36.32
N ARG A 558 0.22 11.53 35.22
CA ARG A 558 1.46 10.77 35.02
C ARG A 558 2.69 11.69 34.93
N LEU A 559 2.60 12.80 34.18
CA LEU A 559 3.69 13.76 34.04
C LEU A 559 4.03 14.45 35.37
N GLY A 560 3.01 14.78 36.18
CA GLY A 560 3.20 15.30 37.54
C GLY A 560 3.91 14.30 38.47
N GLY A 561 3.64 13.01 38.31
CA GLY A 561 4.36 11.93 39.00
C GLY A 561 5.84 11.85 38.61
N ILE A 562 6.16 11.93 37.32
CA ILE A 562 7.56 11.96 36.83
C ILE A 562 8.30 13.17 37.41
N TYR A 563 7.73 14.38 37.30
CA TYR A 563 8.34 15.58 37.88
C TYR A 563 8.52 15.48 39.40
N PHE A 564 7.57 14.86 40.12
CA PHE A 564 7.72 14.63 41.55
C PHE A 564 8.88 13.68 41.88
N GLY A 565 9.01 12.58 41.13
CA GLY A 565 10.11 11.61 41.27
C GLY A 565 11.49 12.24 41.00
N GLU A 566 11.57 13.12 40.01
CA GLU A 566 12.77 13.90 39.68
C GLU A 566 13.00 15.13 40.60
N GLN A 567 12.23 15.27 41.69
CA GLN A 567 12.28 16.39 42.65
C GLN A 567 11.98 17.77 42.04
N ARG A 568 11.41 17.81 40.83
CA ARG A 568 10.99 18.99 40.08
C ARG A 568 9.62 19.47 40.57
N TYR A 569 9.57 19.82 41.85
CA TYR A 569 8.34 20.18 42.55
C TYR A 569 7.58 21.34 41.90
N GLN A 570 8.29 22.29 41.29
CA GLN A 570 7.70 23.45 40.63
C GLN A 570 6.84 23.02 39.44
N GLU A 571 7.40 22.22 38.52
CA GLU A 571 6.65 21.68 37.38
C GLU A 571 5.58 20.66 37.81
N ALA A 572 5.83 19.85 38.84
CA ALA A 572 4.84 18.93 39.42
C ALA A 572 3.61 19.69 39.94
N ARG A 573 3.82 20.78 40.68
CA ARG A 573 2.74 21.67 41.14
C ARG A 573 1.96 22.24 39.96
N ASP A 574 2.65 22.89 39.03
CA ASP A 574 2.00 23.62 37.93
C ASP A 574 1.22 22.67 37.00
N THR A 575 1.67 21.42 36.86
CA THR A 575 0.99 20.37 36.08
C THR A 575 -0.24 19.80 36.79
N LEU A 576 -0.24 19.72 38.12
CA LEU A 576 -1.31 19.07 38.91
C LEU A 576 -2.31 20.07 39.54
N LEU A 577 -2.05 21.37 39.50
CA LEU A 577 -2.86 22.40 40.20
C LEU A 577 -4.35 22.40 39.80
N TRP A 578 -4.69 21.91 38.60
CA TRP A 578 -6.08 21.77 38.13
C TRP A 578 -6.94 20.85 39.01
N LEU A 579 -6.33 19.96 39.81
CA LEU A 579 -7.02 19.10 40.78
C LEU A 579 -7.79 19.86 41.85
N PHE A 580 -7.53 21.16 42.04
CA PHE A 580 -8.31 22.01 42.93
C PHE A 580 -9.55 22.66 42.30
N ASN A 581 -9.74 22.54 40.99
CA ASN A 581 -10.87 23.11 40.28
C ASN A 581 -12.18 22.41 40.64
N ARG A 582 -13.30 23.14 40.55
CA ARG A 582 -14.61 22.64 40.96
C ARG A 582 -15.08 21.52 40.01
N GLY A 583 -15.32 20.34 40.57
CA GLY A 583 -15.83 19.17 39.84
C GLY A 583 -14.74 18.24 39.28
N GLU A 584 -13.49 18.68 39.28
CA GLU A 584 -12.34 17.83 38.92
C GLU A 584 -12.02 16.85 40.05
N ARG A 585 -11.48 15.67 39.69
CA ARG A 585 -10.96 14.65 40.61
C ARG A 585 -9.79 13.94 39.96
N ALA A 586 -8.77 13.61 40.76
CA ALA A 586 -7.68 12.76 40.31
C ALA A 586 -8.20 11.35 39.96
N GLN A 587 -7.71 10.78 38.87
CA GLN A 587 -7.94 9.37 38.51
C GLN A 587 -6.98 8.45 39.25
N ARG A 588 -5.77 8.94 39.57
CA ARG A 588 -4.78 8.30 40.43
C ARG A 588 -4.74 9.05 41.77
N PRO A 589 -5.17 8.46 42.89
CA PRO A 589 -5.12 9.10 44.21
C PRO A 589 -3.77 9.79 44.49
N GLU A 590 -2.68 9.14 44.13
CA GLU A 590 -1.29 9.54 44.34
C GLU A 590 -0.99 10.95 43.77
N SER A 591 -1.71 11.38 42.74
CA SER A 591 -1.63 12.74 42.18
C SER A 591 -1.89 13.83 43.22
N TYR A 592 -2.79 13.60 44.19
CA TYR A 592 -3.00 14.52 45.30
C TYR A 592 -1.80 14.53 46.27
N TYR A 593 -1.17 13.38 46.52
CA TYR A 593 0.03 13.29 47.35
C TYR A 593 1.22 14.00 46.69
N TYR A 594 1.45 13.78 45.38
CA TYR A 594 2.50 14.45 44.60
C TYR A 594 2.30 15.98 44.60
N LEU A 595 1.07 16.45 44.38
CA LEU A 595 0.73 17.87 44.47
C LEU A 595 0.96 18.41 45.90
N GLY A 596 0.51 17.70 46.93
CA GLY A 596 0.66 18.08 48.34
C GLY A 596 2.11 18.19 48.78
N ARG A 597 2.96 17.20 48.49
CA ARG A 597 4.40 17.24 48.77
C ARG A 597 5.09 18.36 47.99
N SER A 598 4.71 18.57 46.73
CA SER A 598 5.31 19.63 45.90
C SER A 598 5.02 21.02 46.44
N LEU A 599 3.76 21.24 46.88
CA LEU A 599 3.33 22.48 47.54
C LEU A 599 4.00 22.67 48.92
N TRP A 600 4.15 21.60 49.71
CA TRP A 600 4.83 21.64 51.01
C TRP A 600 6.29 22.11 50.87
N ASN A 601 7.04 21.52 49.94
CA ASN A 601 8.43 21.93 49.66
C ASN A 601 8.54 23.40 49.19
N GLN A 602 7.49 23.93 48.57
CA GLN A 602 7.42 25.33 48.14
C GLN A 602 6.79 26.27 49.18
N LYS A 603 6.55 25.80 50.42
CA LYS A 603 5.93 26.56 51.53
C LYS A 603 4.48 27.00 51.25
N GLY A 604 3.80 26.36 50.30
CA GLY A 604 2.39 26.58 49.95
C GLY A 604 1.43 25.89 50.92
N PHE A 605 1.59 26.11 52.24
CA PHE A 605 1.01 25.27 53.30
C PHE A 605 -0.53 25.12 53.20
N ALA A 606 -1.27 26.18 52.91
CA ALA A 606 -2.74 26.10 52.78
C ALA A 606 -3.21 25.16 51.66
N GLN A 607 -2.49 25.15 50.54
CA GLN A 607 -2.79 24.27 49.42
C GLN A 607 -2.24 22.85 49.68
N ALA A 608 -1.07 22.74 50.32
CA ALA A 608 -0.49 21.45 50.72
C ALA A 608 -1.42 20.66 51.66
N ALA A 609 -1.95 21.32 52.71
CA ALA A 609 -2.93 20.73 53.61
C ALA A 609 -4.18 20.23 52.85
N ARG A 610 -4.76 21.07 51.97
CA ARG A 610 -5.93 20.71 51.16
C ARG A 610 -5.65 19.51 50.23
N ALA A 611 -4.48 19.44 49.60
CA ALA A 611 -4.12 18.31 48.74
C ALA A 611 -3.97 17.02 49.55
N MET A 612 -3.31 17.05 50.70
CA MET A 612 -3.18 15.88 51.57
C MET A 612 -4.51 15.44 52.19
N GLU A 613 -5.38 16.37 52.55
CA GLU A 613 -6.75 16.07 53.00
C GLU A 613 -7.57 15.37 51.89
N LEU A 614 -7.43 15.80 50.63
CA LEU A 614 -8.03 15.13 49.48
C LEU A 614 -7.43 13.74 49.22
N TYR A 615 -6.12 13.57 49.41
CA TYR A 615 -5.46 12.27 49.33
C TYR A 615 -6.02 11.30 50.38
N VAL A 616 -6.03 11.71 51.65
CA VAL A 616 -6.57 10.92 52.76
C VAL A 616 -8.05 10.57 52.54
N ALA A 617 -8.86 11.54 52.08
CA ALA A 617 -10.27 11.33 51.80
C ALA A 617 -10.55 10.44 50.58
N SER A 618 -9.56 10.19 49.71
CA SER A 618 -9.72 9.31 48.54
C SER A 618 -9.73 7.82 48.91
N GLY A 619 -9.26 7.44 50.11
CA GLY A 619 -9.20 6.06 50.56
C GLY A 619 -8.15 5.22 49.80
N ALA A 620 -6.98 5.79 49.53
CA ALA A 620 -5.90 5.15 48.77
C ALA A 620 -5.53 3.75 49.31
N THR A 621 -5.44 2.77 48.40
CA THR A 621 -5.15 1.35 48.69
C THR A 621 -3.83 0.92 48.05
N GLY A 622 -3.37 -0.31 48.33
CA GLY A 622 -2.12 -0.83 47.75
C GLY A 622 -0.89 0.00 48.14
N GLU A 623 -0.05 0.36 47.16
CA GLU A 623 1.12 1.23 47.39
C GLU A 623 0.72 2.58 47.99
N GLY A 624 -0.42 3.15 47.60
CA GLY A 624 -0.94 4.40 48.14
C GLY A 624 -1.21 4.33 49.66
N ALA A 625 -1.57 3.16 50.19
CA ALA A 625 -1.74 2.98 51.63
C ALA A 625 -0.43 3.16 52.42
N SER A 626 0.73 2.93 51.79
CA SER A 626 2.05 3.16 52.41
C SER A 626 2.39 4.64 52.57
N LEU A 627 1.79 5.52 51.75
CA LEU A 627 1.97 6.97 51.77
C LEU A 627 1.04 7.66 52.78
N MET A 628 0.01 6.98 53.29
CA MET A 628 -0.98 7.56 54.20
C MET A 628 -0.38 8.16 55.48
N PRO A 629 0.61 7.55 56.18
CA PRO A 629 1.23 8.17 57.34
C PRO A 629 1.94 9.49 57.02
N ASP A 630 2.68 9.56 55.91
CA ASP A 630 3.33 10.81 55.49
C ASP A 630 2.30 11.88 55.07
N ALA A 631 1.22 11.48 54.37
CA ALA A 631 0.15 12.39 54.02
C ALA A 631 -0.51 13.02 55.27
N TYR A 632 -0.79 12.23 56.31
CA TYR A 632 -1.29 12.74 57.59
C TYR A 632 -0.27 13.66 58.30
N TYR A 633 1.01 13.27 58.31
CA TYR A 633 2.09 14.07 58.89
C TYR A 633 2.21 15.44 58.20
N VAL A 634 2.24 15.47 56.86
CA VAL A 634 2.34 16.68 56.05
C VAL A 634 1.07 17.53 56.16
N ALA A 635 -0.13 16.93 56.14
CA ALA A 635 -1.38 17.66 56.35
C ALA A 635 -1.40 18.37 57.71
N SER A 636 -1.03 17.64 58.77
CA SER A 636 -0.97 18.16 60.14
C SER A 636 0.06 19.29 60.28
N SER A 637 1.27 19.08 59.78
CA SER A 637 2.36 20.08 59.78
C SER A 637 2.02 21.32 58.95
N ALA A 638 1.26 21.16 57.86
CA ALA A 638 0.76 22.27 57.05
C ALA A 638 -0.34 23.08 57.77
N ARG A 639 -1.22 22.42 58.53
CA ARG A 639 -2.19 23.12 59.40
C ARG A 639 -1.50 23.87 60.54
N GLU A 640 -0.49 23.25 61.16
CA GLU A 640 0.33 23.89 62.20
C GLU A 640 1.03 25.15 61.70
N ALA A 641 1.67 25.09 60.52
CA ALA A 641 2.35 26.22 59.89
C ALA A 641 1.40 27.40 59.55
N LEU A 642 0.09 27.14 59.46
CA LEU A 642 -0.96 28.15 59.27
C LEU A 642 -1.57 28.65 60.60
N GLY A 643 -1.10 28.15 61.74
CA GLY A 643 -1.64 28.43 63.07
C GLY A 643 -2.87 27.60 63.48
N ASP A 644 -3.38 26.71 62.61
CA ASP A 644 -4.53 25.85 62.87
C ASP A 644 -4.12 24.60 63.69
N ARG A 645 -3.63 24.83 64.92
CA ARG A 645 -3.18 23.76 65.84
C ARG A 645 -4.29 22.74 66.14
N LYS A 646 -5.55 23.19 66.24
CA LYS A 646 -6.72 22.32 66.47
C LYS A 646 -7.08 21.49 65.22
N GLY A 647 -6.83 21.98 64.02
CA GLY A 647 -6.86 21.19 62.79
C GLY A 647 -5.73 20.16 62.74
N ALA A 648 -4.50 20.59 63.03
CA ALA A 648 -3.31 19.75 63.05
C ALA A 648 -3.45 18.53 64.00
N LEU A 649 -3.91 18.76 65.24
CA LEU A 649 -4.17 17.70 66.22
C LEU A 649 -5.25 16.71 65.74
N ARG A 650 -6.37 17.21 65.19
CA ARG A 650 -7.43 16.32 64.68
C ARG A 650 -6.95 15.43 63.53
N LEU A 651 -6.10 15.95 62.64
CA LEU A 651 -5.52 15.18 61.55
C LEU A 651 -4.52 14.13 62.05
N ILE A 652 -3.63 14.48 62.98
CA ILE A 652 -2.63 13.53 63.50
C ILE A 652 -3.30 12.40 64.30
N GLU A 653 -4.31 12.72 65.11
CA GLU A 653 -5.12 11.71 65.82
C GLU A 653 -5.89 10.79 64.87
N ALA A 654 -6.45 11.33 63.79
CA ALA A 654 -7.13 10.51 62.77
C ALA A 654 -6.15 9.56 62.07
N GLY A 655 -4.94 10.03 61.76
CA GLY A 655 -3.86 9.22 61.22
C GLY A 655 -3.52 8.05 62.13
N ILE A 656 -3.18 8.35 63.40
CA ILE A 656 -2.83 7.34 64.43
C ILE A 656 -3.93 6.27 64.60
N ARG A 657 -5.22 6.66 64.50
CA ARG A 657 -6.34 5.73 64.63
C ARG A 657 -6.59 4.86 63.38
N GLN A 658 -6.31 5.36 62.18
CA GLN A 658 -6.41 4.56 60.95
C GLN A 658 -5.21 3.63 60.76
N SER A 659 -4.04 4.02 61.26
CA SER A 659 -2.79 3.32 61.01
C SER A 659 -2.60 2.09 61.91
N ALA A 660 -3.11 0.94 61.49
CA ALA A 660 -2.66 -0.37 61.97
C ALA A 660 -1.24 -0.76 61.47
N ASN A 661 -0.51 0.18 60.87
CA ASN A 661 0.77 -0.03 60.19
C ASN A 661 1.98 0.16 61.11
N GLU A 662 3.10 -0.47 60.75
CA GLU A 662 4.35 -0.46 61.51
C GLU A 662 5.21 0.82 61.40
N ARG A 663 4.64 1.95 60.96
CA ARG A 663 5.36 3.22 60.69
C ARG A 663 4.63 4.43 61.26
N ASN A 664 4.29 4.37 62.55
CA ASN A 664 3.52 5.41 63.24
C ASN A 664 4.40 6.36 64.08
N GLU A 665 5.70 6.11 64.16
CA GLU A 665 6.65 6.83 65.01
C GLU A 665 6.65 8.33 64.72
N GLY A 666 6.72 8.72 63.45
CA GLY A 666 6.65 10.12 63.04
C GLY A 666 5.30 10.79 63.36
N LEU A 667 4.19 10.05 63.27
CA LEU A 667 2.85 10.55 63.63
C LEU A 667 2.72 10.74 65.15
N LEU A 668 3.18 9.76 65.94
CA LEU A 668 3.18 9.81 67.40
C LEU A 668 4.10 10.92 67.91
N TYR A 669 5.32 11.03 67.36
CA TYR A 669 6.24 12.12 67.69
C TYR A 669 5.61 13.48 67.38
N LYS A 670 4.98 13.64 66.21
CA LYS A 670 4.31 14.90 65.85
C LYS A 670 3.11 15.22 66.74
N ALA A 671 2.36 14.20 67.18
CA ALA A 671 1.31 14.37 68.18
C ALA A 671 1.88 14.83 69.53
N GLY A 672 3.07 14.35 69.92
CA GLY A 672 3.81 14.85 71.07
C GLY A 672 4.15 16.33 70.97
N GLU A 673 4.77 16.76 69.87
CA GLU A 673 5.10 18.18 69.61
C GLU A 673 3.86 19.08 69.67
N LEU A 674 2.79 18.69 68.98
CA LEU A 674 1.55 19.48 68.91
C LEU A 674 0.85 19.58 70.26
N ASN A 675 0.84 18.52 71.07
CA ASN A 675 0.30 18.56 72.44
C ASN A 675 1.17 19.42 73.37
N LEU A 676 2.50 19.41 73.19
CA LEU A 676 3.40 20.28 73.94
C LEU A 676 3.14 21.76 73.62
N LEU A 677 2.96 22.09 72.35
CA LEU A 677 2.60 23.45 71.88
C LEU A 677 1.19 23.89 72.27
N ASP A 678 0.28 22.95 72.59
CA ASP A 678 -1.05 23.22 73.17
C ASP A 678 -1.04 23.22 74.72
N GLY A 679 0.14 23.12 75.34
CA GLY A 679 0.33 23.15 76.80
C GLY A 679 0.02 21.83 77.52
N ARG A 680 -0.33 20.76 76.79
CA ARG A 680 -0.73 19.46 77.34
C ARG A 680 0.49 18.57 77.60
N LYS A 681 1.41 19.03 78.47
CA LYS A 681 2.69 18.36 78.78
C LYS A 681 2.57 16.85 79.07
N GLY A 682 1.52 16.43 79.79
CA GLY A 682 1.27 15.01 80.10
C GLY A 682 1.08 14.15 78.86
N LEU A 683 0.11 14.51 78.00
CA LEU A 683 -0.12 13.80 76.73
C LEU A 683 1.09 13.87 75.79
N ALA A 684 1.83 14.98 75.80
CA ALA A 684 3.07 15.08 75.03
C ALA A 684 4.12 14.06 75.50
N ARG A 685 4.34 13.94 76.81
CA ARG A 685 5.21 12.92 77.43
C ARG A 685 4.75 11.50 77.06
N ASP A 686 3.45 11.20 77.16
CA ASP A 686 2.89 9.89 76.80
C ASP A 686 3.15 9.50 75.33
N TYR A 687 3.08 10.47 74.40
CA TYR A 687 3.39 10.23 72.98
C TYR A 687 4.88 10.04 72.72
N PHE A 688 5.74 10.88 73.31
CA PHE A 688 7.20 10.72 73.16
C PHE A 688 7.70 9.41 73.80
N GLU A 689 7.18 9.02 74.97
CA GLU A 689 7.51 7.73 75.60
C GLU A 689 7.12 6.54 74.73
N GLN A 690 5.99 6.60 74.02
CA GLN A 690 5.59 5.54 73.09
C GLN A 690 6.59 5.40 71.94
N VAL A 691 7.07 6.51 71.37
CA VAL A 691 8.09 6.48 70.30
C VAL A 691 9.43 5.97 70.83
N ALA A 692 9.92 6.51 71.96
CA ALA A 692 11.20 6.12 72.54
C ALA A 692 11.25 4.65 72.97
N LYS A 693 10.14 4.10 73.52
CA LYS A 693 10.09 2.73 74.07
C LYS A 693 9.59 1.66 73.08
N ARG A 694 8.83 2.04 72.05
CA ARG A 694 8.16 1.09 71.13
C ARG A 694 8.39 1.34 69.65
N GLY A 695 8.97 2.48 69.27
CA GLY A 695 9.34 2.74 67.87
C GLY A 695 10.41 1.76 67.39
N LYS A 696 10.42 1.46 66.09
CA LYS A 696 11.45 0.63 65.42
C LYS A 696 12.55 1.47 64.77
N ASP A 697 12.28 2.74 64.49
CA ASP A 697 13.19 3.66 63.82
C ASP A 697 14.12 4.38 64.84
N PRO A 698 15.45 4.22 64.74
CA PRO A 698 16.41 4.81 65.68
C PRO A 698 16.41 6.34 65.71
N ASP A 699 16.10 7.01 64.58
CA ASP A 699 16.13 8.47 64.52
C ASP A 699 14.91 9.06 65.24
N TRP A 700 13.73 8.45 65.06
CA TRP A 700 12.52 8.83 65.82
C TRP A 700 12.65 8.51 67.32
N GLN A 701 13.23 7.36 67.69
CA GLN A 701 13.53 7.05 69.09
C GLN A 701 14.43 8.12 69.73
N LYS A 702 15.51 8.51 69.04
CA LYS A 702 16.47 9.50 69.51
C LYS A 702 15.84 10.89 69.66
N MET A 703 15.06 11.34 68.67
CA MET A 703 14.33 12.62 68.76
C MET A 703 13.33 12.61 69.92
N ALA A 704 12.58 11.52 70.12
CA ALA A 704 11.65 11.38 71.23
C ALA A 704 12.36 11.41 72.61
N GLN A 705 13.51 10.74 72.73
CA GLN A 705 14.33 10.75 73.94
C GLN A 705 14.81 12.17 74.29
N GLN A 706 15.30 12.92 73.29
CA GLN A 706 15.71 14.33 73.47
C GLN A 706 14.53 15.24 73.87
N ALA A 707 13.34 15.01 73.31
CA ALA A 707 12.14 15.75 73.68
C ALA A 707 11.72 15.49 75.15
N LEU A 708 11.83 14.24 75.61
CA LEU A 708 11.58 13.85 77.01
C LEU A 708 12.59 14.50 77.97
N GLU A 709 13.88 14.47 77.66
CA GLU A 709 14.93 15.11 78.46
C GLU A 709 14.70 16.64 78.57
N SER A 710 14.27 17.30 77.49
CA SER A 710 13.92 18.72 77.52
C SER A 710 12.68 19.01 78.38
N LEU A 711 11.70 18.10 78.38
CA LEU A 711 10.51 18.20 79.22
C LEU A 711 10.86 18.09 80.70
N GLU A 712 11.70 17.13 81.07
CA GLU A 712 12.20 16.94 82.44
C GLU A 712 13.03 18.14 82.92
N ALA A 713 13.91 18.69 82.07
CA ALA A 713 14.65 19.91 82.39
C ALA A 713 13.77 21.17 82.53
N SER A 714 12.52 21.13 82.02
CA SER A 714 11.55 22.24 82.08
C SER A 714 10.58 22.17 83.26
N ASP A 715 10.55 21.06 84.00
CA ASP A 715 9.72 20.88 85.19
C ASP A 715 10.59 21.16 86.44
N PRO A 716 10.19 22.06 87.36
CA PRO A 716 11.01 22.38 88.52
C PRO A 716 11.12 21.17 89.47
N PRO A 717 12.29 20.94 90.10
CA PRO A 717 12.51 19.77 90.94
C PRO A 717 11.70 19.87 92.24
N GLY A 718 10.52 19.24 92.30
CA GLY A 718 9.75 19.19 93.55
C GLY A 718 8.24 19.02 93.48
N VAL A 719 7.67 18.27 92.53
CA VAL A 719 6.32 17.68 92.71
C VAL A 719 6.35 16.21 92.27
N SER A 720 6.63 15.32 93.21
CA SER A 720 6.58 13.88 93.00
C SER A 720 5.37 13.25 93.72
N ARG A 721 4.46 12.70 92.90
CA ARG A 721 3.23 11.96 93.24
C ARG A 721 2.01 12.79 93.65
#